data_AF-A0A0D2FCI5-F1
#
_entry.id   AF-A0A0D2FCI5-F1
#
_cell.length_a   1.000
_cell.length_b   1.000
_cell.length_c   1.000
_cell.angle_alpha   90.00
_cell.angle_beta   90.00
_cell.angle_gamma   90.00
#
_symmetry.space_group_name_H-M   'P 1'
#
loop_
_entity.id
_entity.type
_entity.pdbx_description
1 polymer ?
#
loop_
_entity_poly.entity_id
_entity_poly.type
_entity_poly.pdbx_seq_one_letter_code
_entity_poly.pdbx_strand_id
1 'polypeptide(L)'
;MPPPRLPCSLEKLVESLCGCSTDDLLSCPLTQIEDTGDRGYALRLSCTPLLNDVHDQIGHFDKLNHHLSLLLPRHPGNGDRLPNTGQAAIQDLCSKVKGLLARLPEVPQRSFYLPLNNGLKRKKGSTVWDGINSGSWAAKYILPEARSQLQEQPADDATGMLNLLSRMQDLAFDNLYVTKYIDTNSLTLAIVLARRGTNPDFGLAQRSLNYVNLLSELFDEYETMSNAVSMGIEAPFEDVSDPGRALKKALFAQERDDHVQAMAIIKVFLWSAWQRSVMLHFYYVVGVQLAHGYSSAWNSLLAVRGVFELNSLSRGDSREDCTEYMCNWAFELLKTSRTSVGLDFRRMISRIDAHFDGRPARCIRGSENACTGGFPETCQRFTAAETAAQSSHVFSCNNTCKRIVWSAVSYHGCLKPAAIVAARDSLYLEYSPVSSKTLAISHVWSHGQGGRPESGINACLHRRYCRLADEFGCDTYWIDAAAIPSEKSLRRQAINSISRIFATAKVTVVIDMDVQSVGVDLAEPTIAQIETLISTLLVSDWTVRGWTLLEGIRASRAIFLLCRNDHVVNLRQALLTLHERGAVDIAALLGTTQHLIPHSDPSSSKSVEEAGYLLSQRHTSWPEDVIICWSLLINTPVQTKAADLWRQQVRVRSAFLLSSALRVSGVNGLGWAPESPYIRPIHRVVSLPDGREQEYTVRFPCYDGGGSLFMQITDRGLLGRWRVIKIDSSFLENAREMCCHVTHYESEEVSFDESEPVYAYPDEALAWYTMEALWSKGSEVRLVRALDEDGISPYVGSSQRGEDFGLVAAVCASFDKGSSWEWKGVFSWQESENYQGWEDDEMLIV
;
A
#
# COMPACT_ATOMS: atom_id res chain seq x y z
N MET A 1 4.24 29.95 -11.82
CA MET A 1 3.46 28.91 -12.54
C MET A 1 1.98 29.24 -12.42
N PRO A 2 1.14 28.88 -13.40
CA PRO A 2 -0.30 29.12 -13.33
C PRO A 2 -0.99 28.26 -12.25
N PRO A 3 -2.05 28.77 -11.59
CA PRO A 3 -2.83 28.05 -10.58
C PRO A 3 -3.60 26.85 -11.17
N PRO A 4 -4.09 25.88 -10.35
CA PRO A 4 -4.93 24.79 -10.82
C PRO A 4 -6.17 25.30 -11.54
N ARG A 5 -6.54 24.67 -12.66
CA ARG A 5 -7.72 25.01 -13.46
C ARG A 5 -8.95 24.32 -12.85
N LEU A 6 -9.98 25.10 -12.54
CA LEU A 6 -11.25 24.62 -11.99
C LEU A 6 -12.37 24.75 -13.04
N PRO A 7 -13.35 23.82 -13.08
CA PRO A 7 -14.50 23.88 -14.00
C PRO A 7 -15.41 25.10 -13.73
N CYS A 8 -15.43 25.59 -12.50
CA CYS A 8 -16.19 26.77 -12.11
C CYS A 8 -15.60 27.40 -10.84
N SER A 9 -16.13 28.56 -10.44
CA SER A 9 -15.78 29.16 -9.15
C SER A 9 -16.16 28.22 -8.01
N LEU A 10 -15.22 28.01 -7.08
CA LEU A 10 -15.43 27.15 -5.91
C LEU A 10 -16.63 27.62 -5.08
N GLU A 11 -16.80 28.94 -4.95
CA GLU A 11 -17.92 29.55 -4.23
C GLU A 11 -19.26 29.13 -4.84
N LYS A 12 -19.40 29.21 -6.17
CA LYS A 12 -20.60 28.77 -6.89
C LYS A 12 -20.88 27.27 -6.69
N LEU A 13 -19.83 26.45 -6.73
CA LEU A 13 -19.98 25.01 -6.53
C LEU A 13 -20.41 24.71 -5.09
N VAL A 14 -19.77 25.30 -4.08
CA VAL A 14 -20.13 25.13 -2.67
C VAL A 14 -21.57 25.56 -2.43
N GLU A 15 -21.98 26.73 -2.95
CA GLU A 15 -23.37 27.22 -2.88
C GLU A 15 -24.36 26.20 -3.45
N SER A 16 -24.06 25.61 -4.61
CA SER A 16 -24.92 24.60 -5.25
C SER A 16 -25.05 23.31 -4.42
N LEU A 17 -24.05 22.99 -3.58
CA LEU A 17 -23.99 21.77 -2.78
C LEU A 17 -24.38 21.98 -1.32
N CYS A 18 -24.60 23.22 -0.87
CA CYS A 18 -24.92 23.55 0.52
C CYS A 18 -26.30 23.04 0.98
N GLY A 19 -27.20 22.67 0.05
CA GLY A 19 -28.53 22.13 0.34
C GLY A 19 -28.73 20.64 0.03
N CYS A 20 -27.70 19.93 -0.43
CA CYS A 20 -27.80 18.50 -0.77
C CYS A 20 -27.34 17.63 0.41
N SER A 21 -28.01 16.49 0.61
CA SER A 21 -27.51 15.45 1.52
C SER A 21 -26.17 14.94 1.02
N THR A 22 -25.22 14.70 1.94
CA THR A 22 -23.94 14.06 1.59
C THR A 22 -24.12 12.68 0.99
N ASP A 23 -25.22 12.02 1.35
CA ASP A 23 -25.58 10.69 0.84
C ASP A 23 -25.94 10.76 -0.65
N ASP A 24 -26.71 11.79 -1.05
CA ASP A 24 -27.07 12.03 -2.45
C ASP A 24 -25.85 12.43 -3.29
N LEU A 25 -24.95 13.25 -2.72
CA LEU A 25 -23.78 13.78 -3.43
C LEU A 25 -22.72 12.73 -3.81
N LEU A 26 -22.69 11.61 -3.08
CA LEU A 26 -21.79 10.48 -3.36
C LEU A 26 -22.56 9.21 -3.74
N SER A 27 -23.84 9.34 -4.10
CA SER A 27 -24.61 8.23 -4.65
C SER A 27 -24.17 7.97 -6.09
N CYS A 28 -23.68 6.77 -6.36
CA CYS A 28 -23.29 6.37 -7.71
C CYS A 28 -24.20 5.24 -8.21
N PRO A 29 -25.08 5.49 -9.19
CA PRO A 29 -26.00 4.47 -9.70
C PRO A 29 -25.28 3.23 -10.27
N LEU A 30 -24.13 3.41 -10.93
CA LEU A 30 -23.38 2.29 -11.49
C LEU A 30 -22.82 1.35 -10.42
N THR A 31 -22.54 1.85 -9.21
CA THR A 31 -22.13 1.00 -8.09
C THR A 31 -23.24 0.10 -7.55
N GLN A 32 -24.50 0.35 -7.93
CA GLN A 32 -25.65 -0.46 -7.53
C GLN A 32 -25.90 -1.65 -8.47
N ILE A 33 -25.18 -1.74 -9.60
CA ILE A 33 -25.26 -2.88 -10.51
C ILE A 33 -24.44 -4.02 -9.90
N GLU A 34 -25.12 -5.04 -9.37
CA GLU A 34 -24.48 -6.18 -8.71
C GLU A 34 -23.73 -7.07 -9.71
N ASP A 35 -24.30 -7.31 -10.89
CA ASP A 35 -23.64 -8.08 -11.94
C ASP A 35 -22.44 -7.31 -12.52
N THR A 36 -21.25 -7.87 -12.36
CA THR A 36 -20.01 -7.22 -12.81
C THR A 36 -19.90 -7.11 -14.32
N GLY A 37 -20.51 -8.02 -15.08
CA GLY A 37 -20.51 -7.98 -16.53
C GLY A 37 -21.38 -6.85 -17.06
N ASP A 38 -22.60 -6.73 -16.51
CA ASP A 38 -23.52 -5.63 -16.81
C ASP A 38 -22.91 -4.28 -16.40
N ARG A 39 -22.26 -4.22 -15.23
CA ARG A 39 -21.57 -3.01 -14.76
C ARG A 39 -20.41 -2.64 -15.68
N GLY A 40 -19.56 -3.60 -16.05
CA GLY A 40 -18.46 -3.41 -16.99
C GLY A 40 -18.94 -2.92 -18.36
N TYR A 41 -20.03 -3.51 -18.88
CA TYR A 41 -20.65 -3.05 -20.12
C TYR A 41 -21.20 -1.62 -20.01
N ALA A 42 -21.89 -1.27 -18.92
CA ALA A 42 -22.37 0.08 -18.67
C ALA A 42 -21.21 1.10 -18.57
N LEU A 43 -20.10 0.72 -17.95
CA LEU A 43 -18.88 1.54 -17.89
C LEU A 43 -18.29 1.77 -19.27
N ARG A 44 -18.17 0.74 -20.12
CA ARG A 44 -17.72 0.89 -21.52
C ARG A 44 -18.59 1.87 -22.29
N LEU A 45 -19.90 1.74 -22.18
CA LEU A 45 -20.84 2.65 -22.85
C LEU A 45 -20.67 4.10 -22.37
N SER A 46 -20.35 4.31 -21.09
CA SER A 46 -20.09 5.64 -20.52
C SER A 46 -18.86 6.34 -21.12
N CYS A 47 -17.93 5.60 -21.74
CA CYS A 47 -16.78 6.16 -22.45
C CYS A 47 -17.12 6.74 -23.83
N THR A 48 -18.23 6.32 -24.45
CA THR A 48 -18.66 6.81 -25.77
C THR A 48 -18.68 8.34 -25.87
N PRO A 49 -19.35 9.08 -24.96
CA PRO A 49 -19.32 10.54 -25.00
C PRO A 49 -17.93 11.13 -24.76
N LEU A 50 -17.09 10.52 -23.91
CA LEU A 50 -15.69 10.95 -23.71
C LEU A 50 -14.89 10.87 -25.02
N LEU A 51 -14.99 9.74 -25.72
CA LEU A 51 -14.30 9.48 -26.99
C LEU A 51 -14.75 10.41 -28.12
N ASN A 52 -16.01 10.85 -28.10
CA ASN A 52 -16.52 11.78 -29.11
C ASN A 52 -16.09 13.22 -28.82
N ASP A 53 -16.22 13.66 -27.57
CA ASP A 53 -16.06 15.06 -27.18
C ASP A 53 -14.62 15.47 -26.86
N VAL A 54 -13.71 14.52 -26.67
CA VAL A 54 -12.27 14.83 -26.51
C VAL A 54 -11.67 15.55 -27.73
N HIS A 55 -12.29 15.39 -28.90
CA HIS A 55 -11.89 16.03 -30.14
C HIS A 55 -12.31 17.52 -30.24
N ASP A 56 -13.00 18.04 -29.23
CA ASP A 56 -13.32 19.46 -29.16
C ASP A 56 -12.04 20.27 -28.88
N GLN A 57 -11.60 21.03 -29.87
CA GLN A 57 -10.35 21.79 -29.78
C GLN A 57 -10.33 22.76 -28.59
N ILE A 58 -11.45 23.38 -28.21
CA ILE A 58 -11.46 24.49 -27.24
C ILE A 58 -12.02 24.08 -25.87
N GLY A 59 -13.00 23.17 -25.86
CA GLY A 59 -13.81 22.85 -24.67
C GLY A 59 -13.73 21.40 -24.20
N HIS A 60 -12.83 20.57 -24.73
CA HIS A 60 -12.82 19.14 -24.41
C HIS A 60 -12.72 18.84 -22.91
N PHE A 61 -11.92 19.55 -22.11
CA PHE A 61 -11.86 19.27 -20.66
C PHE A 61 -13.16 19.57 -19.93
N ASP A 62 -13.86 20.64 -20.29
CA ASP A 62 -15.14 20.99 -19.69
C ASP A 62 -16.19 19.92 -20.05
N LYS A 63 -16.13 19.37 -21.27
CA LYS A 63 -16.97 18.26 -21.73
C LYS A 63 -16.62 16.93 -21.08
N LEU A 64 -15.34 16.55 -21.02
CA LEU A 64 -14.86 15.37 -20.30
C LEU A 64 -15.28 15.41 -18.83
N ASN A 65 -15.12 16.58 -18.20
CA ASN A 65 -15.59 16.83 -16.84
C ASN A 65 -17.11 16.72 -16.71
N HIS A 66 -17.87 17.25 -17.67
CA HIS A 66 -19.33 17.11 -17.68
C HIS A 66 -19.72 15.63 -17.68
N HIS A 67 -19.16 14.84 -18.59
CA HIS A 67 -19.45 13.40 -18.69
C HIS A 67 -19.02 12.63 -17.46
N LEU A 68 -17.82 12.90 -16.91
CA LEU A 68 -17.38 12.29 -15.66
C LEU A 68 -18.31 12.67 -14.49
N SER A 69 -18.83 13.91 -14.48
CA SER A 69 -19.74 14.36 -13.41
C SER A 69 -21.09 13.63 -13.38
N LEU A 70 -21.47 12.97 -14.47
CA LEU A 70 -22.69 12.14 -14.52
C LEU A 70 -22.55 10.86 -13.69
N LEU A 71 -21.33 10.44 -13.34
CA LEU A 71 -21.09 9.30 -12.45
C LEU A 71 -21.56 9.58 -11.01
N LEU A 72 -21.61 10.85 -10.60
CA LEU A 72 -22.16 11.31 -9.32
C LEU A 72 -23.33 12.27 -9.59
N PRO A 73 -24.50 11.75 -10.00
CA PRO A 73 -25.63 12.57 -10.37
C PRO A 73 -26.07 13.45 -9.19
N ARG A 74 -26.21 14.75 -9.45
CA ARG A 74 -26.69 15.71 -8.46
C ARG A 74 -28.20 15.84 -8.61
N HIS A 75 -28.95 15.21 -7.71
CA HIS A 75 -30.38 15.45 -7.64
C HIS A 75 -30.62 16.81 -6.96
N PRO A 76 -31.40 17.73 -7.59
CA PRO A 76 -31.88 18.90 -6.88
C PRO A 76 -32.78 18.40 -5.76
N GLY A 77 -32.34 18.59 -4.51
CA GLY A 77 -33.07 18.12 -3.34
C GLY A 77 -34.52 18.61 -3.37
N ASN A 78 -35.47 17.71 -3.15
CA ASN A 78 -36.86 18.10 -2.90
C ASN A 78 -36.86 19.00 -1.65
N GLY A 79 -37.40 20.21 -1.83
CA GLY A 79 -37.42 21.31 -0.88
C GLY A 79 -37.35 20.96 0.60
N ASP A 80 -36.22 21.30 1.21
CA ASP A 80 -36.18 21.98 2.49
C ASP A 80 -35.07 23.04 2.42
N ARG A 81 -35.45 24.27 2.04
CA ARG A 81 -34.58 25.43 2.32
C ARG A 81 -34.56 25.61 3.83
N LEU A 82 -33.54 25.11 4.50
CA LEU A 82 -33.29 25.35 5.92
C LEU A 82 -31.89 25.97 6.11
N PRO A 83 -31.77 26.75 7.19
CA PRO A 83 -31.72 28.21 7.17
C PRO A 83 -30.45 28.75 6.51
N ASN A 84 -30.52 29.97 5.97
CA ASN A 84 -29.39 30.84 5.57
C ASN A 84 -28.04 30.31 6.05
N THR A 85 -27.37 29.44 5.26
CA THR A 85 -25.98 29.11 5.53
C THR A 85 -25.26 30.43 5.33
N GLY A 86 -24.93 31.10 6.44
CA GLY A 86 -24.43 32.46 6.38
C GLY A 86 -23.24 32.52 5.44
N GLN A 87 -23.10 33.60 4.68
CA GLN A 87 -22.01 33.77 3.71
C GLN A 87 -20.62 33.48 4.32
N ALA A 88 -20.46 33.72 5.63
CA ALA A 88 -19.29 33.34 6.41
C ALA A 88 -19.00 31.83 6.48
N ALA A 89 -20.02 30.97 6.60
CA ALA A 89 -19.86 29.51 6.64
C ALA A 89 -19.47 28.94 5.26
N ILE A 90 -20.02 29.52 4.18
CA ILE A 90 -19.61 29.19 2.81
C ILE A 90 -18.15 29.60 2.58
N GLN A 91 -17.76 30.79 3.04
CA GLN A 91 -16.38 31.27 2.94
C GLN A 91 -15.41 30.40 3.75
N ASP A 92 -15.77 29.99 4.97
CA ASP A 92 -14.97 29.07 5.79
C ASP A 92 -14.77 27.71 5.10
N LEU A 93 -15.85 27.12 4.57
CA LEU A 93 -15.75 25.87 3.82
C LEU A 93 -14.91 26.02 2.55
N CYS A 94 -15.08 27.11 1.80
CA CYS A 94 -14.23 27.40 0.64
C CYS A 94 -12.75 27.52 1.02
N SER A 95 -12.44 28.16 2.16
CA SER A 95 -11.08 28.26 2.69
C SER A 95 -10.49 26.89 3.02
N LYS A 96 -11.25 26.05 3.73
CA LYS A 96 -10.85 24.66 4.04
C LYS A 96 -10.58 23.83 2.79
N VAL A 97 -11.46 23.92 1.80
CA VAL A 97 -11.30 23.19 0.53
C VAL A 97 -10.10 23.71 -0.26
N LYS A 98 -9.90 25.03 -0.37
CA LYS A 98 -8.70 25.62 -0.99
C LYS A 98 -7.42 25.13 -0.29
N GLY A 99 -7.42 25.11 1.04
CA GLY A 99 -6.30 24.60 1.84
C GLY A 99 -6.04 23.10 1.64
N LEU A 100 -7.08 22.28 1.46
CA LEU A 100 -6.94 20.86 1.15
C LEU A 100 -6.37 20.65 -0.26
N LEU A 101 -6.95 21.30 -1.27
CA LEU A 101 -6.54 21.15 -2.68
C LEU A 101 -5.11 21.67 -2.91
N ALA A 102 -4.70 22.74 -2.24
CA ALA A 102 -3.35 23.29 -2.35
C ALA A 102 -2.25 22.35 -1.82
N ARG A 103 -2.62 21.34 -1.01
CA ARG A 103 -1.69 20.35 -0.43
C ARG A 103 -1.64 19.03 -1.22
N LEU A 104 -2.49 18.87 -2.23
CA LEU A 104 -2.37 17.78 -3.19
C LEU A 104 -1.13 17.99 -4.09
N PRO A 105 -0.59 16.93 -4.70
CA PRO A 105 0.39 17.08 -5.77
C PRO A 105 -0.13 17.99 -6.89
N GLU A 106 0.70 18.91 -7.39
CA GLU A 106 0.31 19.78 -8.51
C GLU A 106 0.02 18.99 -9.79
N VAL A 107 0.73 17.88 -9.95
CA VAL A 107 0.60 16.93 -11.05
C VAL A 107 0.47 15.55 -10.39
N PRO A 108 -0.51 14.72 -10.75
CA PRO A 108 -0.60 13.32 -10.29
C PRO A 108 0.70 12.53 -10.60
N GLN A 109 0.97 11.46 -9.86
CA GLN A 109 2.12 10.57 -10.07
C GLN A 109 2.13 10.03 -11.50
N ARG A 110 3.34 9.79 -11.99
CA ARG A 110 3.59 9.17 -13.28
C ARG A 110 3.15 7.71 -13.26
N SER A 111 2.30 7.33 -14.20
CA SER A 111 2.24 5.96 -14.71
C SER A 111 2.40 6.05 -16.23
N PHE A 112 3.58 6.40 -16.74
CA PHE A 112 3.69 6.65 -18.17
C PHE A 112 5.08 6.35 -18.75
N TYR A 113 5.28 5.10 -19.15
CA TYR A 113 5.75 4.81 -20.50
C TYR A 113 4.55 4.86 -21.44
N LEU A 114 4.04 6.05 -21.78
CA LEU A 114 3.10 6.13 -22.91
C LEU A 114 3.84 5.64 -24.15
N PRO A 115 3.35 4.61 -24.87
CA PRO A 115 3.93 4.22 -26.13
C PRO A 115 3.76 5.38 -27.12
N LEU A 116 4.86 6.07 -27.44
CA LEU A 116 4.99 6.56 -28.80
C LEU A 116 5.26 5.32 -29.63
N ASN A 117 4.26 4.85 -30.36
CA ASN A 117 4.43 3.77 -31.31
C ASN A 117 5.64 4.11 -32.22
N ASN A 118 6.72 3.35 -32.10
CA ASN A 118 8.01 3.65 -32.72
C ASN A 118 8.07 3.04 -34.12
N GLY A 119 7.91 3.88 -35.14
CA GLY A 119 8.52 3.61 -36.45
C GLY A 119 10.01 3.97 -36.52
N LEU A 120 10.58 4.65 -35.51
CA LEU A 120 11.99 5.08 -35.52
C LEU A 120 12.62 5.00 -34.12
N LYS A 121 13.80 4.36 -34.04
CA LYS A 121 14.61 4.11 -32.85
C LYS A 121 14.75 5.37 -31.95
N ARG A 122 14.31 5.26 -30.68
CA ARG A 122 14.57 6.23 -29.60
C ARG A 122 16.06 6.22 -29.18
N LYS A 123 16.53 7.33 -28.60
CA LYS A 123 17.65 7.30 -27.62
C LYS A 123 17.10 6.70 -26.31
N LYS A 124 17.84 5.77 -25.69
CA LYS A 124 17.47 5.07 -24.44
C LYS A 124 17.04 6.10 -23.35
N GLY A 125 15.89 5.88 -22.70
CA GLY A 125 15.47 6.61 -21.49
C GLY A 125 14.54 7.82 -21.61
N SER A 126 14.01 8.17 -22.79
CA SER A 126 13.06 9.31 -22.91
C SER A 126 11.58 8.88 -22.78
N THR A 127 10.78 9.60 -21.99
CA THR A 127 9.32 9.40 -21.78
C THR A 127 8.47 10.34 -22.67
N VAL A 128 7.15 10.12 -22.77
CA VAL A 128 6.24 11.12 -23.37
C VAL A 128 6.21 12.40 -22.54
N TRP A 129 6.45 12.31 -21.23
CA TRP A 129 6.60 13.48 -20.36
C TRP A 129 7.84 14.31 -20.67
N ASP A 130 8.94 13.71 -21.12
CA ASP A 130 10.08 14.47 -21.64
C ASP A 130 9.71 15.17 -22.95
N GLY A 131 8.81 14.56 -23.72
CA GLY A 131 8.16 15.17 -24.87
C GLY A 131 7.25 16.35 -24.52
N ILE A 132 6.43 16.21 -23.48
CA ILE A 132 5.50 17.23 -22.94
C ILE A 132 6.31 18.39 -22.31
N ASN A 133 7.27 18.09 -21.43
CA ASN A 133 8.13 19.07 -20.75
C ASN A 133 9.01 19.85 -21.73
N SER A 134 9.51 19.22 -22.80
CA SER A 134 10.30 19.89 -23.85
C SER A 134 9.45 20.49 -24.98
N GLY A 135 8.12 20.34 -24.93
CA GLY A 135 7.20 20.80 -25.98
C GLY A 135 7.25 20.00 -27.29
N SER A 136 8.07 18.95 -27.38
CA SER A 136 8.22 18.12 -28.59
C SER A 136 7.06 17.15 -28.84
N TRP A 137 6.29 16.77 -27.80
CA TRP A 137 5.05 16.00 -27.94
C TRP A 137 3.97 16.82 -28.67
N ALA A 138 3.78 18.06 -28.23
CA ALA A 138 2.95 19.04 -28.92
C ALA A 138 3.44 19.26 -30.36
N ALA A 139 4.74 19.42 -30.57
CA ALA A 139 5.31 19.61 -31.91
C ALA A 139 5.08 18.42 -32.87
N LYS A 140 4.88 17.19 -32.41
CA LYS A 140 4.70 16.03 -33.32
C LYS A 140 3.26 15.89 -33.83
N TYR A 141 2.28 16.32 -33.05
CA TYR A 141 0.85 16.11 -33.32
C TYR A 141 0.08 17.40 -33.60
N ILE A 142 0.60 18.57 -33.19
CA ILE A 142 -0.02 19.88 -33.48
C ILE A 142 0.50 20.47 -34.79
N LEU A 143 1.73 20.13 -35.22
CA LEU A 143 2.30 20.61 -36.49
C LEU A 143 1.62 20.05 -37.77
N PRO A 144 1.07 18.83 -37.81
CA PRO A 144 0.33 18.33 -38.98
C PRO A 144 -0.97 19.09 -39.27
N GLU A 145 -1.86 19.28 -38.28
CA GLU A 145 -3.05 20.16 -38.44
C GLU A 145 -2.65 21.59 -38.79
N ALA A 146 -1.60 22.09 -38.15
CA ALA A 146 -1.06 23.41 -38.46
C ALA A 146 -0.60 23.53 -39.90
N ARG A 147 0.06 22.50 -40.45
CA ARG A 147 0.54 22.48 -41.83
C ARG A 147 -0.62 22.51 -42.82
N SER A 148 -1.70 21.79 -42.53
CA SER A 148 -2.92 21.80 -43.33
C SER A 148 -3.57 23.19 -43.31
N GLN A 149 -3.75 23.79 -42.13
CA GLN A 149 -4.36 25.12 -42.00
C GLN A 149 -3.44 26.26 -42.49
N LEU A 150 -2.11 26.10 -42.39
CA LEU A 150 -1.10 27.01 -42.97
C LEU A 150 -1.05 26.92 -44.50
N GLN A 151 -1.41 25.77 -45.10
CA GLN A 151 -1.49 25.62 -46.56
C GLN A 151 -2.76 26.26 -47.14
N GLU A 152 -3.82 26.45 -46.35
CA GLU A 152 -5.08 27.07 -46.78
C GLU A 152 -5.14 28.60 -46.58
N GLN A 153 -4.24 29.18 -45.78
CA GLN A 153 -4.21 30.63 -45.52
C GLN A 153 -3.34 31.37 -46.57
N PRO A 154 -3.81 32.47 -47.18
CA PRO A 154 -3.02 33.26 -48.12
C PRO A 154 -1.82 33.91 -47.40
N ALA A 155 -0.65 33.88 -48.04
CA ALA A 155 0.66 34.24 -47.48
C ALA A 155 0.82 35.70 -46.95
N ASP A 156 -0.19 36.56 -47.13
CA ASP A 156 -0.13 37.99 -46.78
C ASP A 156 -0.80 38.36 -45.44
N ASP A 157 -1.46 37.45 -44.72
CA ASP A 157 -2.05 37.74 -43.41
C ASP A 157 -1.14 37.33 -42.24
N ALA A 158 -0.10 38.13 -42.00
CA ALA A 158 0.82 37.95 -40.88
C ALA A 158 0.11 37.97 -39.51
N THR A 159 -1.03 38.66 -39.39
CA THR A 159 -1.80 38.75 -38.14
C THR A 159 -2.63 37.50 -37.92
N GLY A 160 -3.26 36.97 -38.97
CA GLY A 160 -3.93 35.67 -38.99
C GLY A 160 -2.98 34.52 -38.65
N MET A 161 -1.77 34.52 -39.21
CA MET A 161 -0.72 33.54 -38.88
C MET A 161 -0.25 33.63 -37.43
N LEU A 162 -0.03 34.84 -36.90
CA LEU A 162 0.34 35.02 -35.48
C LEU A 162 -0.78 34.58 -34.53
N ASN A 163 -2.04 34.89 -34.86
CA ASN A 163 -3.20 34.44 -34.08
C ASN A 163 -3.41 32.91 -34.16
N LEU A 164 -3.10 32.29 -35.30
CA LEU A 164 -3.11 30.84 -35.44
C LEU A 164 -2.01 30.18 -34.60
N LEU A 165 -0.78 30.70 -34.68
CA LEU A 165 0.35 30.21 -33.88
C LEU A 165 0.10 30.38 -32.38
N SER A 166 -0.46 31.52 -31.94
CA SER A 166 -0.87 31.72 -30.54
C SER A 166 -1.93 30.72 -30.11
N ARG A 167 -2.99 30.52 -30.92
CA ARG A 167 -4.04 29.53 -30.62
C ARG A 167 -3.49 28.11 -30.53
N MET A 168 -2.60 27.73 -31.44
CA MET A 168 -1.96 26.41 -31.40
C MET A 168 -1.04 26.25 -30.19
N GLN A 169 -0.36 27.32 -29.78
CA GLN A 169 0.45 27.35 -28.58
C GLN A 169 -0.44 27.20 -27.33
N ASP A 170 -1.57 27.90 -27.27
CA ASP A 170 -2.55 27.79 -26.19
C ASP A 170 -3.18 26.38 -26.15
N LEU A 171 -3.53 25.79 -27.30
CA LEU A 171 -4.00 24.41 -27.44
C LEU A 171 -2.97 23.38 -26.97
N ALA A 172 -1.70 23.58 -27.35
CA ALA A 172 -0.60 22.78 -26.85
C ALA A 172 -0.54 22.88 -25.33
N PHE A 173 -0.53 24.10 -24.79
CA PHE A 173 -0.48 24.33 -23.35
C PHE A 173 -1.64 23.68 -22.61
N ASP A 174 -2.87 23.87 -23.06
CA ASP A 174 -4.05 23.27 -22.42
C ASP A 174 -3.95 21.74 -22.37
N ASN A 175 -3.53 21.10 -23.46
CA ASN A 175 -3.30 19.65 -23.50
C ASN A 175 -2.16 19.18 -22.57
N LEU A 176 -1.12 20.00 -22.37
CA LEU A 176 -0.03 19.71 -21.42
C LEU A 176 -0.50 19.77 -19.95
N TYR A 177 -1.63 20.45 -19.66
CA TYR A 177 -2.12 20.72 -18.30
C TYR A 177 -3.33 19.89 -17.87
N VAL A 178 -3.71 18.82 -18.61
CA VAL A 178 -4.77 17.87 -18.20
C VAL A 178 -4.64 17.41 -16.75
N THR A 179 -3.39 17.22 -16.28
CA THR A 179 -3.06 16.81 -14.92
C THR A 179 -3.35 17.87 -13.86
N LYS A 180 -3.37 19.16 -14.22
CA LYS A 180 -3.66 20.30 -13.33
C LYS A 180 -5.14 20.67 -13.31
N TYR A 181 -5.95 20.12 -14.20
CA TYR A 181 -7.40 20.33 -14.24
C TYR A 181 -8.06 19.50 -13.15
N ILE A 182 -8.73 20.13 -12.16
CA ILE A 182 -9.42 19.42 -11.07
C ILE A 182 -10.88 19.22 -11.46
N ASP A 183 -11.28 17.96 -11.67
CA ASP A 183 -12.64 17.62 -12.08
C ASP A 183 -13.67 17.88 -10.96
N THR A 184 -14.93 17.97 -11.36
CA THR A 184 -16.02 18.37 -10.46
C THR A 184 -16.32 17.30 -9.41
N ASN A 185 -16.04 16.02 -9.67
CA ASN A 185 -16.26 14.97 -8.68
C ASN A 185 -15.19 14.98 -7.60
N SER A 186 -13.92 15.18 -7.97
CA SER A 186 -12.82 15.45 -7.03
C SER A 186 -13.12 16.68 -6.16
N LEU A 187 -13.65 17.75 -6.74
CA LEU A 187 -14.11 18.92 -5.97
C LEU A 187 -15.27 18.59 -5.03
N THR A 188 -16.25 17.81 -5.49
CA THR A 188 -17.41 17.39 -4.68
C THR A 188 -16.94 16.56 -3.49
N LEU A 189 -16.05 15.59 -3.70
CA LEU A 189 -15.39 14.82 -2.64
C LEU A 189 -14.66 15.74 -1.66
N ALA A 190 -13.80 16.64 -2.14
CA ALA A 190 -13.07 17.56 -1.28
C ALA A 190 -14.01 18.43 -0.43
N ILE A 191 -15.13 18.92 -1.00
CA ILE A 191 -16.15 19.71 -0.30
C ILE A 191 -16.85 18.88 0.77
N VAL A 192 -17.31 17.68 0.43
CA VAL A 192 -18.04 16.80 1.36
C VAL A 192 -17.13 16.38 2.53
N LEU A 193 -15.90 15.97 2.23
CA LEU A 193 -14.93 15.54 3.24
C LEU A 193 -14.45 16.72 4.10
N ALA A 194 -14.19 17.90 3.52
CA ALA A 194 -13.83 19.10 4.28
C ALA A 194 -14.98 19.60 5.17
N ARG A 195 -16.23 19.48 4.71
CA ARG A 195 -17.44 19.78 5.50
C ARG A 195 -17.55 18.84 6.70
N ARG A 196 -17.23 17.55 6.51
CA ARG A 196 -17.26 16.56 7.60
C ARG A 196 -16.10 16.73 8.59
N GLY A 197 -14.92 17.08 8.09
CA GLY A 197 -13.70 17.19 8.88
C GLY A 197 -13.22 15.81 9.35
N THR A 198 -12.88 15.70 10.64
CA THR A 198 -12.42 14.44 11.25
C THR A 198 -13.54 13.69 11.97
N ASN A 199 -14.80 14.15 11.88
CA ASN A 199 -15.93 13.49 12.54
C ASN A 199 -16.20 12.12 11.90
N PRO A 200 -16.20 11.01 12.66
CA PRO A 200 -16.34 9.67 12.10
C PRO A 200 -17.68 9.52 11.37
N ASP A 201 -17.64 9.10 10.12
CA ASP A 201 -18.80 8.70 9.31
C ASP A 201 -18.38 7.56 8.39
N PHE A 202 -18.74 6.35 8.81
CA PHE A 202 -18.39 5.13 8.09
C PHE A 202 -19.15 5.02 6.76
N GLY A 203 -20.42 5.44 6.73
CA GLY A 203 -21.24 5.41 5.51
C GLY A 203 -20.70 6.37 4.44
N LEU A 204 -20.26 7.56 4.86
CA LEU A 204 -19.58 8.51 3.98
C LEU A 204 -18.28 7.92 3.41
N ALA A 205 -17.45 7.32 4.27
CA ALA A 205 -16.21 6.70 3.82
C ALA A 205 -16.47 5.55 2.84
N GLN A 206 -17.48 4.71 3.11
CA GLN A 206 -17.85 3.59 2.25
C GLN A 206 -18.32 4.07 0.87
N ARG A 207 -19.17 5.11 0.79
CA ARG A 207 -19.60 5.68 -0.50
C ARG A 207 -18.43 6.30 -1.27
N SER A 208 -17.53 7.00 -0.57
CA SER A 208 -16.30 7.52 -1.16
C SER A 208 -15.42 6.40 -1.72
N LEU A 209 -15.27 5.28 -0.99
CA LEU A 209 -14.54 4.11 -1.46
C LEU A 209 -15.21 3.49 -2.70
N ASN A 210 -16.53 3.32 -2.70
CA ASN A 210 -17.26 2.76 -3.83
C ASN A 210 -17.04 3.59 -5.10
N TYR A 211 -17.07 4.92 -4.99
CA TYR A 211 -16.76 5.81 -6.11
C TYR A 211 -15.31 5.68 -6.59
N VAL A 212 -14.34 5.62 -5.66
CA VAL A 212 -12.92 5.41 -6.01
C VAL A 212 -12.72 4.09 -6.75
N ASN A 213 -13.34 3.01 -6.27
CA ASN A 213 -13.26 1.69 -6.91
C ASN A 213 -13.94 1.67 -8.28
N LEU A 214 -15.06 2.37 -8.45
CA LEU A 214 -15.71 2.51 -9.76
C LEU A 214 -14.82 3.26 -10.76
N LEU A 215 -14.11 4.33 -10.33
CA LEU A 215 -13.15 5.02 -11.19
C LEU A 215 -12.00 4.09 -11.63
N SER A 216 -11.58 3.17 -10.75
CA SER A 216 -10.61 2.13 -11.12
C SER A 216 -11.17 1.19 -12.18
N GLU A 217 -12.40 0.70 -12.01
CA GLU A 217 -13.06 -0.16 -13.00
C GLU A 217 -13.24 0.57 -14.35
N LEU A 218 -13.64 1.84 -14.33
CA LEU A 218 -13.76 2.67 -15.53
C LEU A 218 -12.41 2.79 -16.26
N PHE A 219 -11.32 2.99 -15.51
CA PHE A 219 -9.98 3.07 -16.07
C PHE A 219 -9.56 1.75 -16.71
N ASP A 220 -9.77 0.62 -16.04
CA ASP A 220 -9.43 -0.71 -16.55
C ASP A 220 -10.23 -1.06 -17.82
N GLU A 221 -11.54 -0.75 -17.84
CA GLU A 221 -12.38 -0.94 -19.02
C GLU A 221 -11.92 -0.04 -20.17
N TYR A 222 -11.57 1.22 -19.88
CA TYR A 222 -11.03 2.14 -20.87
C TYR A 222 -9.69 1.66 -21.44
N GLU A 223 -8.78 1.19 -20.59
CA GLU A 223 -7.48 0.66 -21.00
C GLU A 223 -7.64 -0.59 -21.87
N THR A 224 -8.54 -1.49 -21.49
CA THR A 224 -8.89 -2.68 -22.28
C THR A 224 -9.37 -2.31 -23.68
N MET A 225 -10.27 -1.31 -23.78
CA MET A 225 -10.72 -0.80 -25.07
C MET A 225 -9.60 -0.13 -25.87
N SER A 226 -8.77 0.68 -25.22
CA SER A 226 -7.62 1.35 -25.84
C SER A 226 -6.61 0.35 -26.42
N ASN A 227 -6.31 -0.72 -25.69
CA ASN A 227 -5.42 -1.78 -26.14
C ASN A 227 -6.00 -2.53 -27.34
N ALA A 228 -7.29 -2.87 -27.31
CA ALA A 228 -7.96 -3.50 -28.45
C ALA A 228 -7.92 -2.64 -29.73
N VAL A 229 -8.12 -1.32 -29.60
CA VAL A 229 -7.97 -0.37 -30.72
C VAL A 229 -6.54 -0.38 -31.26
N SER A 230 -5.54 -0.33 -30.37
CA SER A 230 -4.12 -0.33 -30.78
C SER A 230 -3.70 -1.60 -31.53
N MET A 231 -4.38 -2.72 -31.25
CA MET A 231 -4.15 -4.02 -31.89
C MET A 231 -5.07 -4.28 -33.09
N GLY A 232 -5.99 -3.36 -33.42
CA GLY A 232 -6.97 -3.55 -34.50
C GLY A 232 -8.01 -4.65 -34.23
N ILE A 233 -8.29 -4.95 -32.96
CA ILE A 233 -9.21 -6.02 -32.55
C ILE A 233 -10.62 -5.43 -32.40
N GLU A 234 -11.47 -5.62 -33.43
CA GLU A 234 -12.85 -5.11 -33.43
C GLU A 234 -13.88 -6.11 -32.88
N ALA A 235 -13.59 -7.42 -32.93
CA ALA A 235 -14.56 -8.48 -32.64
C ALA A 235 -15.31 -8.35 -31.28
N PRO A 236 -14.66 -7.94 -30.16
CA PRO A 236 -15.34 -7.75 -28.88
C PRO A 236 -16.39 -6.63 -28.86
N PHE A 237 -16.39 -5.76 -29.88
CA PHE A 237 -17.27 -4.59 -29.99
C PHE A 237 -18.35 -4.75 -31.07
N GLU A 238 -18.52 -5.96 -31.62
CA GLU A 238 -19.61 -6.28 -32.55
C GLU A 238 -20.94 -6.43 -31.80
N ASP A 239 -21.53 -5.29 -31.45
CA ASP A 239 -22.81 -5.21 -30.77
C ASP A 239 -23.89 -4.63 -31.70
N VAL A 240 -25.02 -5.34 -31.77
CA VAL A 240 -26.19 -4.98 -32.60
C VAL A 240 -27.07 -3.91 -31.96
N SER A 241 -26.81 -3.54 -30.70
CA SER A 241 -27.49 -2.45 -30.02
C SER A 241 -27.06 -1.08 -30.57
N ASP A 242 -27.95 -0.08 -30.52
CA ASP A 242 -27.60 1.30 -30.88
C ASP A 242 -26.44 1.86 -30.04
N PRO A 243 -26.41 1.68 -28.70
CA PRO A 243 -25.29 2.12 -27.86
C PRO A 243 -23.97 1.43 -28.22
N GLY A 244 -23.98 0.12 -28.45
CA GLY A 244 -22.79 -0.65 -28.83
C GLY A 244 -22.22 -0.22 -30.18
N ARG A 245 -23.08 -0.01 -31.19
CA ARG A 245 -22.66 0.57 -32.48
C ARG A 245 -22.04 1.97 -32.33
N ALA A 246 -22.62 2.81 -31.47
CA ALA A 246 -22.09 4.15 -31.22
C ALA A 246 -20.70 4.09 -30.55
N LEU A 247 -20.51 3.18 -29.59
CA LEU A 247 -19.22 2.95 -28.95
C LEU A 247 -18.18 2.46 -29.96
N LYS A 248 -18.50 1.43 -30.77
CA LYS A 248 -17.59 0.93 -31.80
C LYS A 248 -17.16 2.04 -32.77
N LYS A 249 -18.11 2.86 -33.22
CA LYS A 249 -17.82 4.00 -34.11
C LYS A 249 -16.90 5.04 -33.46
N ALA A 250 -17.09 5.30 -32.15
CA ALA A 250 -16.26 6.24 -31.41
C ALA A 250 -14.82 5.71 -31.18
N LEU A 251 -14.66 4.39 -30.99
CA LEU A 251 -13.37 3.73 -30.77
C LEU A 251 -12.53 3.57 -32.05
N PHE A 252 -13.16 3.24 -33.17
CA PHE A 252 -12.49 2.96 -34.44
C PHE A 252 -12.77 4.06 -35.47
N ALA A 253 -12.58 5.32 -35.07
CA ALA A 253 -12.77 6.47 -35.94
C ALA A 253 -11.67 6.52 -37.02
N GLN A 254 -11.87 5.78 -38.12
CA GLN A 254 -10.90 5.62 -39.23
C GLN A 254 -10.48 6.93 -39.95
N GLU A 255 -11.13 8.06 -39.63
CA GLU A 255 -10.99 9.35 -40.34
C GLU A 255 -10.27 10.45 -39.55
N ARG A 256 -9.68 10.15 -38.38
CA ARG A 256 -9.06 11.16 -37.50
C ARG A 256 -7.60 10.86 -37.16
N ASP A 257 -6.69 11.63 -37.74
CA ASP A 257 -5.24 11.52 -37.50
C ASP A 257 -4.83 11.81 -36.04
N ASP A 258 -5.66 12.56 -35.30
CA ASP A 258 -5.48 12.96 -33.90
C ASP A 258 -6.10 11.98 -32.88
N HIS A 259 -6.74 10.89 -33.33
CA HIS A 259 -7.51 9.99 -32.46
C HIS A 259 -6.67 9.33 -31.36
N VAL A 260 -5.42 8.96 -31.67
CA VAL A 260 -4.48 8.39 -30.69
C VAL A 260 -4.15 9.39 -29.57
N GLN A 261 -4.04 10.68 -29.91
CA GLN A 261 -3.77 11.74 -28.94
C GLN A 261 -4.98 11.96 -28.03
N ALA A 262 -6.18 12.02 -28.63
CA ALA A 262 -7.45 12.10 -27.93
C ALA A 262 -7.59 10.96 -26.89
N MET A 263 -7.32 9.72 -27.29
CA MET A 263 -7.39 8.58 -26.37
C MET A 263 -6.35 8.68 -25.23
N ALA A 264 -5.14 9.18 -25.52
CA ALA A 264 -4.15 9.41 -24.48
C ALA A 264 -4.58 10.50 -23.48
N ILE A 265 -5.21 11.59 -23.95
CA ILE A 265 -5.75 12.65 -23.08
C ILE A 265 -6.80 12.08 -22.12
N ILE A 266 -7.72 11.25 -22.59
CA ILE A 266 -8.72 10.58 -21.74
C ILE A 266 -8.03 9.69 -20.71
N LYS A 267 -7.03 8.88 -21.10
CA LYS A 267 -6.27 8.03 -20.15
C LYS A 267 -5.67 8.86 -19.02
N VAL A 268 -4.97 9.96 -19.34
CA VAL A 268 -4.37 10.85 -18.33
C VAL A 268 -5.43 11.54 -17.47
N PHE A 269 -6.56 11.96 -18.07
CA PHE A 269 -7.66 12.58 -17.35
C PHE A 269 -8.30 11.63 -16.33
N LEU A 270 -8.61 10.39 -16.73
CA LEU A 270 -9.18 9.36 -15.85
C LEU A 270 -8.21 8.97 -14.72
N TRP A 271 -6.93 8.75 -15.05
CA TRP A 271 -5.87 8.51 -14.05
C TRP A 271 -5.80 9.63 -13.00
N SER A 272 -5.80 10.89 -13.47
CA SER A 272 -5.72 12.06 -12.61
C SER A 272 -6.93 12.19 -11.68
N ALA A 273 -8.13 11.89 -12.18
CA ALA A 273 -9.36 11.88 -11.39
C ALA A 273 -9.35 10.76 -10.35
N TRP A 274 -8.96 9.55 -10.73
CA TRP A 274 -8.86 8.40 -9.84
C TRP A 274 -7.84 8.64 -8.72
N GLN A 275 -6.60 8.99 -9.04
CA GLN A 275 -5.55 9.18 -8.05
C GLN A 275 -5.86 10.30 -7.04
N ARG A 276 -6.43 11.43 -7.48
CA ARG A 276 -6.87 12.49 -6.56
C ARG A 276 -7.98 12.01 -5.64
N SER A 277 -8.94 11.25 -6.16
CA SER A 277 -10.03 10.68 -5.38
C SER A 277 -9.50 9.69 -4.32
N VAL A 278 -8.51 8.87 -4.66
CA VAL A 278 -7.80 7.98 -3.71
C VAL A 278 -7.16 8.78 -2.58
N MET A 279 -6.36 9.81 -2.91
CA MET A 279 -5.69 10.65 -1.91
C MET A 279 -6.68 11.37 -0.98
N LEU A 280 -7.77 11.89 -1.53
CA LEU A 280 -8.83 12.53 -0.74
C LEU A 280 -9.54 11.53 0.18
N HIS A 281 -9.82 10.32 -0.31
CA HIS A 281 -10.41 9.25 0.48
C HIS A 281 -9.51 8.86 1.66
N PHE A 282 -8.23 8.55 1.41
CA PHE A 282 -7.27 8.20 2.45
C PHE A 282 -7.05 9.34 3.44
N TYR A 283 -7.00 10.59 2.96
CA TYR A 283 -6.91 11.76 3.82
C TYR A 283 -8.02 11.78 4.88
N TYR A 284 -9.26 11.50 4.49
CA TYR A 284 -10.37 11.46 5.42
C TYR A 284 -10.28 10.29 6.39
N VAL A 285 -10.07 9.07 5.89
CA VAL A 285 -9.98 7.86 6.74
C VAL A 285 -8.84 7.97 7.76
N VAL A 286 -7.66 8.40 7.32
CA VAL A 286 -6.50 8.64 8.20
C VAL A 286 -6.80 9.76 9.20
N GLY A 287 -7.46 10.85 8.78
CA GLY A 287 -7.83 11.95 9.66
C GLY A 287 -8.75 11.53 10.80
N VAL A 288 -9.76 10.72 10.49
CA VAL A 288 -10.67 10.14 11.51
C VAL A 288 -9.89 9.26 12.49
N GLN A 289 -9.04 8.36 11.98
CA GLN A 289 -8.22 7.46 12.80
C GLN A 289 -7.23 8.23 13.70
N LEU A 290 -6.62 9.31 13.22
CA LEU A 290 -5.70 10.13 14.01
C LEU A 290 -6.42 10.92 15.12
N ALA A 291 -7.61 11.44 14.82
CA ALA A 291 -8.39 12.24 15.76
C ALA A 291 -9.02 11.37 16.86
N HIS A 292 -9.58 10.21 16.49
CA HIS A 292 -10.37 9.35 17.38
C HIS A 292 -9.63 8.10 17.88
N GLY A 293 -8.44 7.85 17.35
CA GLY A 293 -7.62 6.68 17.64
C GLY A 293 -7.88 5.52 16.68
N TYR A 294 -6.89 4.64 16.58
CA TYR A 294 -6.94 3.50 15.66
C TYR A 294 -8.11 2.55 15.97
N SER A 295 -8.83 2.15 14.93
CA SER A 295 -9.87 1.12 14.93
C SER A 295 -9.73 0.25 13.68
N SER A 296 -9.66 -1.07 13.89
CA SER A 296 -9.59 -2.06 12.80
C SER A 296 -10.88 -2.10 11.97
N ALA A 297 -12.01 -1.60 12.48
CA ALA A 297 -13.26 -1.50 11.71
C ALA A 297 -13.11 -0.65 10.43
N TRP A 298 -12.17 0.29 10.42
CA TRP A 298 -11.91 1.17 9.28
C TRP A 298 -10.89 0.60 8.29
N ASN A 299 -10.32 -0.57 8.56
CA ASN A 299 -9.26 -1.16 7.73
C ASN A 299 -9.73 -1.52 6.33
N SER A 300 -10.99 -1.97 6.20
CA SER A 300 -11.61 -2.24 4.89
C SER A 300 -11.70 -0.99 4.03
N LEU A 301 -11.79 0.20 4.64
CA LEU A 301 -11.84 1.46 3.92
C LEU A 301 -10.48 1.85 3.33
N LEU A 302 -9.38 1.39 3.92
CA LEU A 302 -8.04 1.61 3.38
C LEU A 302 -7.68 0.66 2.23
N ALA A 303 -8.62 -0.18 1.82
CA ALA A 303 -8.42 -1.21 0.84
C ALA A 303 -9.06 -0.84 -0.50
N VAL A 304 -8.39 0.05 -1.22
CA VAL A 304 -8.81 0.53 -2.53
C VAL A 304 -8.47 -0.50 -3.61
N ARG A 305 -9.36 -0.61 -4.59
CA ARG A 305 -9.11 -1.33 -5.85
C ARG A 305 -8.12 -0.52 -6.70
N GLY A 306 -7.01 -1.15 -7.06
CA GLY A 306 -6.02 -0.63 -8.01
C GLY A 306 -6.42 -0.89 -9.47
N VAL A 307 -5.73 -0.22 -10.38
CA VAL A 307 -5.85 -0.40 -11.84
C VAL A 307 -4.81 -1.38 -12.37
N PHE A 308 -5.10 -2.08 -13.47
CA PHE A 308 -4.21 -3.10 -14.04
C PHE A 308 -2.81 -2.57 -14.39
N GLU A 309 -2.73 -1.31 -14.84
CA GLU A 309 -1.47 -0.64 -15.21
C GLU A 309 -0.43 -0.66 -14.08
N LEU A 310 -0.88 -0.66 -12.81
CA LEU A 310 0.03 -0.70 -11.66
C LEU A 310 0.84 -1.99 -11.59
N ASN A 311 0.32 -3.10 -12.14
CA ASN A 311 1.02 -4.38 -12.14
C ASN A 311 2.24 -4.38 -13.08
N SER A 312 2.29 -3.43 -14.02
CA SER A 312 3.39 -3.27 -14.97
C SER A 312 4.44 -2.26 -14.50
N LEU A 313 4.21 -1.56 -13.38
CA LEU A 313 5.15 -0.57 -12.86
C LEU A 313 6.31 -1.24 -12.15
N SER A 314 7.51 -1.04 -12.68
CA SER A 314 8.75 -1.47 -12.04
C SER A 314 9.08 -0.59 -10.83
N ARG A 315 10.08 -1.01 -10.04
CA ARG A 315 10.64 -0.12 -9.00
C ARG A 315 11.28 1.13 -9.61
N GLY A 316 11.81 1.06 -10.83
CA GLY A 316 12.38 2.22 -11.53
C GLY A 316 11.34 3.34 -11.66
N ASP A 317 10.11 2.98 -12.04
CA ASP A 317 9.03 3.93 -12.30
C ASP A 317 8.64 4.78 -11.08
N SER A 318 8.84 4.26 -9.86
CA SER A 318 8.51 4.96 -8.63
C SER A 318 9.67 5.72 -7.99
N ARG A 319 10.92 5.40 -8.37
CA ARG A 319 12.13 5.82 -7.63
C ARG A 319 13.32 6.28 -8.50
N GLU A 320 13.13 6.43 -9.81
CA GLU A 320 14.15 6.97 -10.73
C GLU A 320 14.78 8.29 -10.20
N ASP A 321 16.12 8.35 -10.21
CA ASP A 321 16.97 9.47 -9.75
C ASP A 321 16.93 9.85 -8.25
N CYS A 322 16.68 8.89 -7.36
CA CYS A 322 16.74 9.11 -5.90
C CYS A 322 18.13 8.85 -5.27
N THR A 323 18.30 9.22 -3.99
CA THR A 323 19.48 8.81 -3.20
C THR A 323 19.57 7.29 -3.01
N GLU A 324 20.79 6.74 -3.11
CA GLU A 324 21.11 5.35 -2.73
C GLU A 324 20.97 5.12 -1.21
N TYR A 325 20.84 6.18 -0.40
CA TYR A 325 20.70 6.03 1.05
C TYR A 325 19.45 5.24 1.46
N MET A 326 18.32 5.43 0.77
CA MET A 326 17.04 4.80 1.14
C MET A 326 17.09 3.29 0.90
N CYS A 327 16.72 2.51 1.91
CA CYS A 327 16.67 1.06 1.82
C CYS A 327 15.58 0.61 0.84
N ASN A 328 15.96 -0.13 -0.20
CA ASN A 328 15.01 -0.66 -1.18
C ASN A 328 13.97 -1.59 -0.54
N TRP A 329 14.33 -2.43 0.43
CA TRP A 329 13.34 -3.25 1.15
C TRP A 329 12.33 -2.41 1.94
N ALA A 330 12.79 -1.35 2.62
CA ALA A 330 11.90 -0.48 3.39
C ALA A 330 10.93 0.28 2.48
N PHE A 331 11.41 0.71 1.31
CA PHE A 331 10.58 1.33 0.30
C PHE A 331 9.58 0.33 -0.30
N GLU A 332 9.99 -0.90 -0.61
CA GLU A 332 9.06 -1.93 -1.11
C GLU A 332 7.97 -2.26 -0.10
N LEU A 333 8.29 -2.36 1.19
CA LEU A 333 7.29 -2.54 2.25
C LEU A 333 6.25 -1.41 2.26
N LEU A 334 6.71 -0.18 2.07
CA LEU A 334 5.82 0.98 2.00
C LEU A 334 4.99 0.94 0.71
N LYS A 335 5.62 0.70 -0.44
CA LYS A 335 5.02 0.69 -1.78
C LYS A 335 3.94 -0.38 -1.93
N THR A 336 4.21 -1.60 -1.46
CA THR A 336 3.30 -2.75 -1.55
C THR A 336 2.24 -2.78 -0.44
N SER A 337 2.15 -1.73 0.39
CA SER A 337 1.10 -1.61 1.39
C SER A 337 -0.26 -1.31 0.73
N ARG A 338 -1.35 -1.85 1.29
CA ARG A 338 -2.72 -1.64 0.78
C ARG A 338 -3.12 -0.15 0.66
N THR A 339 -2.48 0.71 1.43
CA THR A 339 -2.76 2.15 1.48
C THR A 339 -1.83 2.98 0.60
N SER A 340 -1.00 2.32 -0.18
CA SER A 340 -0.04 2.94 -1.11
C SER A 340 -0.45 2.80 -2.58
N VAL A 341 -1.53 2.07 -2.85
CA VAL A 341 -2.06 1.84 -4.20
C VAL A 341 -2.34 3.17 -4.88
N GLY A 342 -1.65 3.41 -5.99
CA GLY A 342 -1.79 4.65 -6.75
C GLY A 342 -1.41 5.91 -5.97
N LEU A 343 -0.53 5.85 -4.97
CA LEU A 343 -0.04 7.04 -4.25
C LEU A 343 1.27 7.60 -4.78
N ASP A 344 1.36 8.93 -4.78
CA ASP A 344 2.55 9.66 -5.22
C ASP A 344 3.66 9.70 -4.15
N PHE A 345 4.80 9.08 -4.46
CA PHE A 345 5.97 9.08 -3.57
C PHE A 345 6.93 10.24 -3.80
N ARG A 346 6.78 11.05 -4.85
CA ARG A 346 7.82 12.02 -5.27
C ARG A 346 8.14 13.05 -4.19
N ARG A 347 7.14 13.57 -3.50
CA ARG A 347 7.36 14.55 -2.42
C ARG A 347 8.04 13.92 -1.22
N MET A 348 7.65 12.70 -0.84
CA MET A 348 8.32 11.93 0.21
C MET A 348 9.78 11.66 -0.15
N ILE A 349 10.05 11.18 -1.37
CA ILE A 349 11.40 10.89 -1.89
C ILE A 349 12.23 12.18 -1.89
N SER A 350 11.69 13.29 -2.41
CA SER A 350 12.38 14.59 -2.39
C SER A 350 12.77 15.06 -0.99
N ARG A 351 11.94 14.80 0.04
CA ARG A 351 12.26 15.12 1.44
C ARG A 351 13.38 14.25 2.00
N ILE A 352 13.44 12.99 1.58
CA ILE A 352 14.50 12.05 1.97
C ILE A 352 15.81 12.42 1.26
N ASP A 353 15.77 12.64 -0.05
CA ASP A 353 16.92 13.03 -0.86
C ASP A 353 17.53 14.32 -0.31
N ALA A 354 16.74 15.36 -0.08
CA ALA A 354 17.25 16.63 0.45
C ALA A 354 17.95 16.50 1.81
N HIS A 355 17.62 15.49 2.62
CA HIS A 355 18.22 15.27 3.94
C HIS A 355 19.41 14.31 3.95
N PHE A 356 19.39 13.32 3.06
CA PHE A 356 20.40 12.26 2.97
C PHE A 356 21.30 12.35 1.74
N ASP A 357 21.19 13.43 0.95
CA ASP A 357 22.02 13.67 -0.23
C ASP A 357 23.51 13.48 0.07
N GLY A 358 24.20 12.81 -0.87
CA GLY A 358 25.63 12.47 -0.77
C GLY A 358 26.01 11.45 0.32
N ARG A 359 25.06 10.85 1.06
CA ARG A 359 25.38 9.78 2.04
C ARG A 359 25.32 8.40 1.38
N PRO A 360 26.28 7.50 1.67
CA PRO A 360 26.28 6.16 1.10
C PRO A 360 25.16 5.30 1.70
N ALA A 361 24.70 4.30 0.95
CA ALA A 361 23.75 3.32 1.44
C ALA A 361 24.29 2.56 2.65
N ARG A 362 23.38 2.15 3.53
CA ARG A 362 23.69 1.36 4.75
C ARG A 362 23.36 -0.12 4.61
N CYS A 363 22.84 -0.54 3.46
CA CYS A 363 22.27 -1.87 3.30
C CYS A 363 23.33 -2.97 3.17
N ILE A 364 24.50 -2.66 2.61
CA ILE A 364 25.55 -3.64 2.31
C ILE A 364 26.88 -3.10 2.84
N ARG A 365 27.52 -3.81 3.77
CA ARG A 365 28.80 -3.37 4.36
C ARG A 365 29.90 -3.36 3.31
N GLY A 366 30.61 -2.23 3.20
CA GLY A 366 31.69 -2.04 2.24
C GLY A 366 31.23 -1.73 0.82
N SER A 367 29.94 -1.47 0.62
CA SER A 367 29.36 -1.02 -0.65
C SER A 367 28.59 0.29 -0.43
N GLU A 368 28.56 1.14 -1.44
CA GLU A 368 27.75 2.37 -1.45
C GLU A 368 26.33 2.12 -1.97
N ASN A 369 26.04 0.91 -2.46
CA ASN A 369 24.76 0.54 -3.07
C ASN A 369 23.72 0.09 -2.04
N ALA A 370 22.46 0.44 -2.27
CA ALA A 370 21.34 -0.14 -1.54
C ALA A 370 21.16 -1.63 -1.85
N CYS A 371 20.48 -2.38 -0.95
CA CYS A 371 20.13 -3.79 -1.18
C CYS A 371 19.19 -3.91 -2.39
N THR A 372 19.06 -5.05 -3.04
CA THR A 372 18.16 -5.18 -4.21
C THR A 372 16.68 -4.99 -3.88
N GLY A 373 16.27 -5.19 -2.62
CA GLY A 373 14.89 -5.00 -2.17
C GLY A 373 13.98 -6.22 -2.37
N GLY A 374 14.49 -7.33 -2.92
CA GLY A 374 13.72 -8.57 -3.07
C GLY A 374 13.62 -9.43 -1.79
N PHE A 375 14.63 -9.37 -0.93
CA PHE A 375 14.71 -10.19 0.30
C PHE A 375 15.37 -9.39 1.43
N PRO A 376 14.83 -9.32 2.66
CA PRO A 376 15.48 -8.58 3.74
C PRO A 376 16.76 -9.27 4.22
N GLU A 377 16.92 -10.57 4.00
CA GLU A 377 18.15 -11.29 4.29
C GLU A 377 19.36 -10.73 3.49
N THR A 378 19.10 -10.12 2.33
CA THR A 378 20.13 -9.44 1.51
C THR A 378 20.50 -8.05 2.06
N CYS A 379 19.78 -7.54 3.05
CA CYS A 379 20.01 -6.25 3.64
C CYS A 379 20.59 -6.40 5.05
N GLN A 380 21.86 -6.05 5.20
CA GLN A 380 22.60 -6.18 6.46
C GLN A 380 22.11 -5.21 7.55
N ARG A 381 21.23 -4.26 7.22
CA ARG A 381 20.47 -3.52 8.23
C ARG A 381 19.69 -4.47 9.15
N PHE A 382 19.15 -5.58 8.62
CA PHE A 382 18.31 -6.52 9.35
C PHE A 382 19.06 -7.69 10.00
N THR A 383 20.17 -8.12 9.39
CA THR A 383 20.89 -9.35 9.76
C THR A 383 22.14 -9.11 10.63
N ALA A 384 22.69 -7.89 10.70
CA ALA A 384 23.94 -7.60 11.42
C ALA A 384 23.77 -7.24 12.92
N ALA A 385 22.79 -7.80 13.63
CA ALA A 385 22.44 -7.35 14.98
C ALA A 385 23.49 -7.66 16.06
N GLU A 386 24.12 -8.84 16.06
CA GLU A 386 25.07 -9.23 17.11
C GLU A 386 26.40 -8.48 17.03
N THR A 387 26.92 -8.28 15.82
CA THR A 387 28.22 -7.63 15.60
C THR A 387 28.22 -6.16 15.99
N ALA A 388 27.04 -5.54 16.10
CA ALA A 388 26.88 -4.15 16.50
C ALA A 388 26.68 -3.94 18.01
N ALA A 389 26.48 -4.99 18.82
CA ALA A 389 26.06 -4.85 20.22
C ALA A 389 26.98 -3.92 21.05
N GLN A 390 26.38 -2.98 21.78
CA GLN A 390 27.06 -1.94 22.59
C GLN A 390 28.13 -1.10 21.85
N SER A 391 28.04 -0.98 20.52
CA SER A 391 28.91 -0.08 19.73
C SER A 391 28.42 1.38 19.71
N SER A 392 27.17 1.63 20.09
CA SER A 392 26.57 2.96 20.04
C SER A 392 26.93 3.79 21.27
N HIS A 393 27.20 5.08 21.04
CA HIS A 393 27.45 6.08 22.07
C HIS A 393 26.72 7.37 21.73
N VAL A 394 26.55 8.24 22.73
CA VAL A 394 26.06 9.61 22.48
C VAL A 394 27.12 10.39 21.70
N PHE A 395 26.71 11.33 20.86
CA PHE A 395 27.62 12.10 20.00
C PHE A 395 28.76 12.80 20.76
N SER A 396 28.51 13.24 22.00
CA SER A 396 29.51 13.91 22.83
C SER A 396 30.48 12.95 23.55
N CYS A 397 30.38 11.64 23.33
CA CYS A 397 31.26 10.64 23.93
C CYS A 397 32.35 10.22 22.95
N ASN A 398 33.57 10.10 23.45
CA ASN A 398 34.74 9.62 22.71
C ASN A 398 34.79 8.08 22.55
N ASN A 399 33.67 7.39 22.73
CA ASN A 399 33.55 5.92 22.66
C ASN A 399 34.43 5.11 23.65
N THR A 400 35.00 5.74 24.70
CA THR A 400 35.82 5.04 25.71
C THR A 400 35.16 4.98 27.09
N CYS A 401 33.87 5.35 27.20
CA CYS A 401 33.18 5.31 28.48
C CYS A 401 33.01 3.87 29.00
N LYS A 402 33.11 3.70 30.33
CA LYS A 402 32.86 2.41 30.98
C LYS A 402 31.43 1.90 30.73
N ARG A 403 31.25 0.59 30.78
CA ARG A 403 29.92 -0.05 30.83
C ARG A 403 29.46 -0.18 32.29
N ILE A 404 28.18 0.02 32.52
CA ILE A 404 27.52 -0.16 33.82
C ILE A 404 26.77 -1.47 33.76
N VAL A 405 27.19 -2.44 34.56
CA VAL A 405 26.59 -3.77 34.63
C VAL A 405 25.45 -3.81 35.63
N TRP A 406 24.57 -4.81 35.50
CA TRP A 406 23.43 -4.95 36.39
C TRP A 406 23.80 -5.29 37.84
N SER A 407 22.95 -4.90 38.79
CA SER A 407 22.94 -5.42 40.16
C SER A 407 22.06 -6.67 40.19
N ALA A 408 22.69 -7.85 40.14
CA ALA A 408 21.96 -9.12 40.13
C ALA A 408 21.07 -9.28 41.38
N VAL A 409 21.56 -8.86 42.55
CA VAL A 409 20.79 -8.90 43.81
C VAL A 409 19.52 -8.07 43.69
N SER A 410 19.63 -6.84 43.20
CA SER A 410 18.52 -5.93 42.96
C SER A 410 17.51 -6.50 41.96
N TYR A 411 18.00 -7.05 40.85
CA TYR A 411 17.15 -7.66 39.83
C TYR A 411 16.34 -8.84 40.40
N HIS A 412 16.97 -9.76 41.15
CA HIS A 412 16.27 -10.92 41.71
C HIS A 412 15.29 -10.53 42.83
N GLY A 413 15.60 -9.50 43.62
CA GLY A 413 14.70 -8.99 44.66
C GLY A 413 13.52 -8.16 44.12
N CYS A 414 13.58 -7.71 42.87
CA CYS A 414 12.57 -6.85 42.27
C CYS A 414 11.34 -7.63 41.77
N LEU A 415 10.14 -7.17 42.14
CA LEU A 415 8.89 -7.64 41.54
C LEU A 415 8.88 -7.36 40.03
N LYS A 416 8.42 -8.34 39.24
CA LYS A 416 8.44 -8.25 37.77
C LYS A 416 7.18 -7.57 37.21
N PRO A 417 7.31 -6.78 36.14
CA PRO A 417 8.48 -6.61 35.28
C PRO A 417 9.47 -5.62 35.90
N ALA A 418 10.76 -5.84 35.75
CA ALA A 418 11.80 -4.98 36.33
C ALA A 418 12.21 -3.89 35.34
N ALA A 419 12.37 -2.66 35.84
CA ALA A 419 12.95 -1.50 35.16
C ALA A 419 14.15 -0.97 35.92
N ILE A 420 15.02 -0.22 35.25
CA ILE A 420 16.23 0.36 35.80
C ILE A 420 15.87 1.65 36.54
N VAL A 421 16.38 1.83 37.76
CA VAL A 421 16.25 3.09 38.51
C VAL A 421 17.03 4.20 37.80
N ALA A 422 16.40 5.36 37.59
CA ALA A 422 16.99 6.48 36.86
C ALA A 422 17.99 7.27 37.73
N ALA A 423 19.13 6.66 38.07
CA ALA A 423 20.16 7.26 38.93
C ALA A 423 21.50 7.42 38.19
N ARG A 424 21.80 8.66 37.75
CA ARG A 424 22.88 8.99 36.80
C ARG A 424 24.29 8.47 37.17
N ASP A 425 24.61 8.41 38.46
CA ASP A 425 25.96 8.11 38.96
C ASP A 425 26.06 6.76 39.67
N SER A 426 25.27 5.77 39.21
CA SER A 426 25.25 4.44 39.81
C SER A 426 26.46 3.59 39.37
N LEU A 427 27.04 2.84 40.31
CA LEU A 427 28.09 1.86 40.02
C LEU A 427 27.52 0.61 39.31
N TYR A 428 26.27 0.27 39.62
CA TYR A 428 25.52 -0.84 39.06
C TYR A 428 24.12 -0.37 38.64
N LEU A 429 23.50 -1.07 37.70
CA LEU A 429 22.09 -0.83 37.38
C LEU A 429 21.21 -1.45 38.47
N GLU A 430 20.54 -0.61 39.24
CA GLU A 430 19.55 -1.00 40.25
C GLU A 430 18.17 -1.15 39.62
N TYR A 431 17.34 -2.05 40.14
CA TYR A 431 16.03 -2.38 39.57
C TYR A 431 14.87 -2.10 40.51
N SER A 432 13.79 -1.60 39.93
CA SER A 432 12.50 -1.37 40.58
C SER A 432 11.38 -1.86 39.66
N PRO A 433 10.19 -2.21 40.19
CA PRO A 433 9.08 -2.65 39.35
C PRO A 433 8.66 -1.57 38.36
N VAL A 434 8.30 -1.99 37.14
CA VAL A 434 7.71 -1.12 36.12
C VAL A 434 6.41 -0.52 36.64
N SER A 435 6.20 0.76 36.38
CA SER A 435 5.02 1.52 36.83
C SER A 435 4.63 2.60 35.81
N SER A 436 3.59 3.36 36.11
CA SER A 436 3.18 4.55 35.35
C SER A 436 4.18 5.72 35.43
N LYS A 437 5.31 5.53 36.12
CA LYS A 437 6.48 6.43 36.15
C LYS A 437 7.73 5.79 35.51
N THR A 438 7.52 4.85 34.59
CA THR A 438 8.60 4.25 33.81
C THR A 438 8.65 4.88 32.41
N LEU A 439 9.85 5.27 31.98
CA LEU A 439 10.17 5.60 30.59
C LEU A 439 10.57 4.32 29.84
N ALA A 440 9.85 3.93 28.79
CA ALA A 440 10.29 2.83 27.94
C ALA A 440 11.16 3.35 26.79
N ILE A 441 12.23 2.63 26.48
CA ILE A 441 13.09 2.90 25.33
C ILE A 441 12.84 1.80 24.29
N SER A 442 12.35 2.21 23.12
CA SER A 442 12.20 1.35 21.96
C SER A 442 13.32 1.67 20.97
N HIS A 443 14.18 0.70 20.66
CA HIS A 443 15.40 0.95 19.91
C HIS A 443 15.65 -0.15 18.88
N VAL A 444 16.48 0.15 17.87
CA VAL A 444 16.89 -0.85 16.88
C VAL A 444 18.18 -1.53 17.32
N TRP A 445 18.12 -2.84 17.54
CA TRP A 445 19.26 -3.64 18.03
C TRP A 445 20.53 -3.47 17.19
N SER A 446 20.39 -3.53 15.86
CA SER A 446 21.50 -3.41 14.91
C SER A 446 22.09 -1.99 14.79
N HIS A 447 21.51 -0.99 15.45
CA HIS A 447 22.12 0.35 15.59
C HIS A 447 23.10 0.43 16.76
N GLY A 448 23.30 -0.69 17.47
CA GLY A 448 24.41 -0.91 18.36
C GLY A 448 24.16 -0.60 19.83
N GLN A 449 22.91 -0.54 20.25
CA GLN A 449 22.53 -0.44 21.67
C GLN A 449 22.03 -1.76 22.25
N GLY A 450 21.96 -2.81 21.44
CA GLY A 450 21.63 -4.14 21.91
C GLY A 450 22.67 -4.71 22.87
N GLY A 451 22.29 -5.69 23.67
CA GLY A 451 23.17 -6.25 24.69
C GLY A 451 22.44 -7.12 25.70
N ARG A 452 23.08 -7.30 26.86
CA ARG A 452 22.54 -8.06 27.98
C ARG A 452 22.87 -7.34 29.30
N PRO A 453 22.04 -7.47 30.35
CA PRO A 453 22.31 -6.89 31.67
C PRO A 453 23.69 -7.27 32.22
N GLU A 454 24.15 -8.49 31.95
CA GLU A 454 25.43 -9.02 32.40
C GLU A 454 26.63 -8.34 31.72
N SER A 455 26.50 -7.94 30.44
CA SER A 455 27.54 -7.21 29.71
C SER A 455 27.49 -5.70 29.93
N GLY A 456 26.37 -5.21 30.48
CA GLY A 456 26.15 -3.83 30.86
C GLY A 456 25.88 -2.89 29.69
N ILE A 457 25.53 -1.65 30.04
CA ILE A 457 25.24 -0.59 29.08
C ILE A 457 26.30 0.52 29.15
N ASN A 458 26.64 1.12 28.00
CA ASN A 458 27.55 2.26 27.94
C ASN A 458 27.10 3.40 28.88
N ALA A 459 27.98 3.87 29.77
CA ALA A 459 27.63 4.86 30.80
C ALA A 459 27.08 6.18 30.24
N CYS A 460 27.50 6.55 29.02
CA CYS A 460 26.95 7.71 28.34
C CYS A 460 25.48 7.55 27.94
N LEU A 461 25.07 6.34 27.52
CA LEU A 461 23.69 6.01 27.19
C LEU A 461 22.83 5.95 28.46
N HIS A 462 23.33 5.33 29.52
CA HIS A 462 22.66 5.34 30.83
C HIS A 462 22.36 6.77 31.29
N ARG A 463 23.35 7.66 31.26
CA ARG A 463 23.16 9.08 31.61
C ARG A 463 22.16 9.79 30.70
N ARG A 464 22.11 9.46 29.40
CA ARG A 464 21.09 9.98 28.47
C ARG A 464 19.70 9.53 28.89
N TYR A 465 19.50 8.25 29.20
CA TYR A 465 18.20 7.72 29.59
C TYR A 465 17.73 8.23 30.95
N CYS A 466 18.64 8.43 31.91
CA CYS A 466 18.29 9.10 33.16
C CYS A 466 17.85 10.55 32.90
N ARG A 467 18.56 11.32 32.05
CA ARG A 467 18.13 12.69 31.68
C ARG A 467 16.74 12.71 31.04
N LEU A 468 16.49 11.80 30.10
CA LEU A 468 15.18 11.68 29.45
C LEU A 468 14.09 11.25 30.46
N ALA A 469 14.40 10.33 31.38
CA ALA A 469 13.48 9.93 32.43
C ALA A 469 13.13 11.13 33.32
N ASP A 470 14.12 11.93 33.73
CA ASP A 470 13.92 13.15 34.51
C ASP A 470 13.03 14.17 33.77
N GLU A 471 13.28 14.39 32.47
CA GLU A 471 12.50 15.31 31.62
C GLU A 471 11.02 14.92 31.55
N PHE A 472 10.72 13.62 31.49
CA PHE A 472 9.35 13.11 31.54
C PHE A 472 8.82 12.88 32.95
N GLY A 473 9.57 13.17 34.02
CA GLY A 473 9.18 12.94 35.41
C GLY A 473 8.95 11.45 35.71
N CYS A 474 9.86 10.59 35.23
CA CYS A 474 9.90 9.16 35.45
C CYS A 474 11.03 8.81 36.44
N ASP A 475 10.75 7.88 37.36
CA ASP A 475 11.71 7.43 38.38
C ASP A 475 12.55 6.23 37.88
N THR A 476 12.10 5.60 36.80
CA THR A 476 12.72 4.41 36.20
C THR A 476 12.69 4.49 34.67
N TYR A 477 13.60 3.77 34.02
CA TYR A 477 13.52 3.53 32.57
C TYR A 477 13.70 2.04 32.24
N TRP A 478 13.15 1.61 31.11
CA TRP A 478 13.26 0.24 30.62
C TRP A 478 13.89 0.21 29.23
N ILE A 479 14.88 -0.67 29.05
CA ILE A 479 15.45 -1.04 27.76
C ILE A 479 15.79 -2.52 27.82
N ASP A 480 15.41 -3.27 26.79
CA ASP A 480 15.64 -4.71 26.66
C ASP A 480 17.10 -5.12 26.90
N ALA A 481 18.06 -4.36 26.36
CA ALA A 481 19.50 -4.60 26.48
C ALA A 481 20.01 -4.62 27.93
N ALA A 482 19.29 -3.99 28.85
CA ALA A 482 19.64 -3.94 30.27
C ALA A 482 18.58 -4.58 31.19
N ALA A 483 17.47 -5.09 30.65
CA ALA A 483 16.37 -5.65 31.43
C ALA A 483 16.04 -7.11 31.09
N ILE A 484 16.62 -7.69 30.02
CA ILE A 484 16.40 -9.08 29.62
C ILE A 484 17.67 -9.91 29.83
N PRO A 485 17.74 -10.71 30.91
CA PRO A 485 18.90 -11.53 31.24
C PRO A 485 19.17 -12.66 30.24
N SER A 486 20.34 -13.27 30.37
CA SER A 486 20.74 -14.43 29.56
C SER A 486 20.18 -15.75 30.11
N GLU A 487 19.91 -15.83 31.41
CA GLU A 487 19.31 -17.02 32.05
C GLU A 487 17.93 -17.31 31.46
N LYS A 488 17.70 -18.57 31.03
CA LYS A 488 16.58 -18.97 30.19
C LYS A 488 15.20 -18.70 30.83
N SER A 489 15.05 -18.96 32.12
CA SER A 489 13.77 -18.77 32.82
C SER A 489 13.42 -17.30 33.02
N LEU A 490 14.39 -16.49 33.44
CA LEU A 490 14.27 -15.05 33.62
C LEU A 490 14.09 -14.34 32.28
N ARG A 491 14.80 -14.78 31.24
CA ARG A 491 14.64 -14.31 29.85
C ARG A 491 13.21 -14.53 29.38
N ARG A 492 12.69 -15.74 29.52
CA ARG A 492 11.31 -16.07 29.15
C ARG A 492 10.31 -15.22 29.93
N GLN A 493 10.51 -15.03 31.22
CA GLN A 493 9.63 -14.19 32.05
C GLN A 493 9.65 -12.72 31.62
N ALA A 494 10.84 -12.18 31.32
CA ALA A 494 11.02 -10.81 30.86
C ALA A 494 10.37 -10.58 29.49
N ILE A 495 10.59 -11.50 28.53
CA ILE A 495 9.99 -11.44 27.19
C ILE A 495 8.46 -11.48 27.26
N ASN A 496 7.88 -12.41 28.05
CA ASN A 496 6.43 -12.47 28.27
C ASN A 496 5.85 -11.17 28.87
N SER A 497 6.68 -10.35 29.50
CA SER A 497 6.26 -9.10 30.13
C SER A 497 6.36 -7.88 29.21
N ILE A 498 6.97 -7.98 28.02
CA ILE A 498 7.23 -6.82 27.12
C ILE A 498 5.93 -6.07 26.80
N SER A 499 4.86 -6.77 26.42
CA SER A 499 3.57 -6.14 26.13
C SER A 499 3.05 -5.32 27.32
N ARG A 500 3.16 -5.87 28.54
CA ARG A 500 2.76 -5.16 29.77
C ARG A 500 3.67 -3.97 30.04
N ILE A 501 4.97 -4.07 29.77
CA ILE A 501 5.94 -2.99 30.02
C ILE A 501 5.60 -1.76 29.20
N PHE A 502 5.47 -1.92 27.88
CA PHE A 502 5.13 -0.80 26.99
C PHE A 502 3.71 -0.26 27.21
N ALA A 503 2.75 -1.13 27.56
CA ALA A 503 1.41 -0.70 27.91
C ALA A 503 1.32 0.02 29.27
N THR A 504 2.25 -0.23 30.21
CA THR A 504 2.25 0.38 31.55
C THR A 504 3.08 1.66 31.60
N ALA A 505 4.15 1.74 30.80
CA ALA A 505 5.06 2.87 30.77
C ALA A 505 4.32 4.21 30.55
N LYS A 506 4.86 5.27 31.14
CA LYS A 506 4.32 6.63 31.02
C LYS A 506 4.43 7.12 29.58
N VAL A 507 5.62 6.92 29.02
CA VAL A 507 6.03 7.38 27.69
C VAL A 507 7.01 6.36 27.11
N THR A 508 7.03 6.27 25.79
CA THR A 508 8.00 5.49 25.04
C THR A 508 8.79 6.41 24.13
N VAL A 509 10.12 6.37 24.26
CA VAL A 509 11.03 7.10 23.36
C VAL A 509 11.60 6.13 22.34
N VAL A 510 11.36 6.44 21.07
CA VAL A 510 11.88 5.71 19.90
C VAL A 510 13.26 6.25 19.55
N ILE A 511 14.20 5.32 19.43
CA ILE A 511 15.59 5.59 19.09
C ILE A 511 15.94 4.83 17.82
N ASP A 512 15.91 5.56 16.71
CA ASP A 512 16.32 5.09 15.39
C ASP A 512 17.46 5.99 14.87
N MET A 513 18.46 5.40 14.22
CA MET A 513 19.62 6.12 13.70
C MET A 513 19.26 7.19 12.66
N ASP A 514 18.31 6.91 11.76
CA ASP A 514 17.91 7.83 10.70
C ASP A 514 17.07 8.96 11.28
N VAL A 515 16.12 8.65 12.17
CA VAL A 515 15.28 9.63 12.88
C VAL A 515 16.12 10.58 13.74
N GLN A 516 17.13 10.07 14.45
CA GLN A 516 18.05 10.87 15.26
C GLN A 516 18.91 11.85 14.43
N SER A 517 18.98 11.68 13.11
CA SER A 517 19.69 12.60 12.24
C SER A 517 18.85 13.82 11.84
N VAL A 518 17.52 13.76 11.99
CA VAL A 518 16.59 14.82 11.60
C VAL A 518 16.59 15.94 12.63
N GLY A 519 16.78 17.17 12.16
CA GLY A 519 16.73 18.38 13.00
C GLY A 519 15.34 19.00 13.01
N VAL A 520 14.73 19.08 14.18
CA VAL A 520 13.41 19.69 14.38
C VAL A 520 13.54 20.83 15.39
N ASP A 521 13.06 22.01 15.00
CA ASP A 521 12.86 23.11 15.94
C ASP A 521 11.63 22.80 16.81
N LEU A 522 11.85 22.65 18.12
CA LEU A 522 10.81 22.25 19.06
C LEU A 522 9.81 23.38 19.35
N ALA A 523 10.22 24.64 19.21
CA ALA A 523 9.34 25.77 19.48
C ALA A 523 8.33 25.94 18.34
N GLU A 524 8.83 25.96 17.09
CA GLU A 524 8.02 26.15 15.90
C GLU A 524 8.54 25.29 14.74
N PRO A 525 8.16 24.00 14.69
CA PRO A 525 8.61 23.12 13.61
C PRO A 525 8.01 23.57 12.28
N THR A 526 8.86 23.72 11.26
CA THR A 526 8.39 23.96 9.89
C THR A 526 7.72 22.71 9.33
N ILE A 527 6.79 22.88 8.37
CA ILE A 527 6.14 21.75 7.70
C ILE A 527 7.15 20.87 6.98
N ALA A 528 8.18 21.45 6.36
CA ALA A 528 9.24 20.69 5.73
C ALA A 528 10.00 19.78 6.72
N GLN A 529 10.25 20.25 7.95
CA GLN A 529 10.88 19.43 9.00
C GLN A 529 9.97 18.27 9.45
N ILE A 530 8.67 18.52 9.58
CA ILE A 530 7.70 17.47 9.92
C ILE A 530 7.59 16.44 8.80
N GLU A 531 7.50 16.89 7.54
CA GLU A 531 7.49 16.01 6.37
C GLU A 531 8.77 15.17 6.31
N THR A 532 9.96 15.76 6.44
CA THR A 532 11.23 15.02 6.49
C THR A 532 11.27 14.02 7.65
N LEU A 533 10.82 14.40 8.85
CA LEU A 533 10.79 13.51 10.01
C LEU A 533 9.90 12.29 9.76
N ILE A 534 8.68 12.51 9.29
CA ILE A 534 7.71 11.43 9.06
C ILE A 534 8.11 10.58 7.85
N SER A 535 8.56 11.18 6.74
CA SER A 535 9.09 10.42 5.60
C SER A 535 10.27 9.54 6.02
N THR A 536 11.18 10.05 6.85
CA THR A 536 12.29 9.26 7.40
C THR A 536 11.78 8.13 8.30
N LEU A 537 10.78 8.39 9.14
CA LEU A 537 10.19 7.37 10.01
C LEU A 537 9.51 6.25 9.22
N LEU A 538 8.75 6.56 8.16
CA LEU A 538 8.01 5.58 7.35
C LEU A 538 8.92 4.50 6.76
N VAL A 539 10.14 4.86 6.35
CA VAL A 539 11.14 3.94 5.79
C VAL A 539 12.30 3.64 6.75
N SER A 540 12.14 3.99 8.03
CA SER A 540 13.16 3.77 9.06
C SER A 540 13.33 2.30 9.39
N ASP A 541 14.48 1.98 9.98
CA ASP A 541 14.73 0.65 10.50
C ASP A 541 13.71 0.25 11.59
N TRP A 542 13.29 1.21 12.40
CA TRP A 542 12.28 0.98 13.42
C TRP A 542 10.91 0.57 12.85
N THR A 543 10.42 1.19 11.78
CA THR A 543 9.07 0.91 11.24
C THR A 543 8.94 -0.46 10.55
N VAL A 544 10.04 -1.00 10.04
CA VAL A 544 10.05 -2.21 9.19
C VAL A 544 10.31 -3.52 9.94
N ARG A 545 10.50 -3.48 11.27
CA ARG A 545 10.86 -4.66 12.11
C ARG A 545 9.69 -5.17 12.96
N GLY A 546 9.68 -6.49 13.21
CA GLY A 546 8.60 -7.15 13.95
C GLY A 546 8.53 -6.79 15.45
N TRP A 547 9.69 -6.71 16.13
CA TRP A 547 9.74 -6.33 17.55
C TRP A 547 9.27 -4.90 17.78
N THR A 548 9.79 -3.95 17.00
CA THR A 548 9.44 -2.52 17.12
C THR A 548 8.00 -2.25 16.73
N LEU A 549 7.40 -3.03 15.81
CA LEU A 549 5.95 -3.04 15.58
C LEU A 549 5.18 -3.33 16.87
N LEU A 550 5.51 -4.43 17.57
CA LEU A 550 4.88 -4.80 18.84
C LEU A 550 5.03 -3.68 19.86
N GLU A 551 6.23 -3.15 20.01
CA GLU A 551 6.52 -2.05 20.93
C GLU A 551 5.69 -0.81 20.60
N GLY A 552 5.61 -0.43 19.32
CA GLY A 552 4.78 0.69 18.84
C GLY A 552 3.30 0.52 19.15
N ILE A 553 2.73 -0.66 18.87
CA ILE A 553 1.31 -0.96 19.15
C ILE A 553 1.02 -0.81 20.65
N ARG A 554 1.88 -1.40 21.50
CA ARG A 554 1.71 -1.40 22.96
C ARG A 554 2.01 -0.04 23.59
N ALA A 555 2.87 0.77 22.96
CA ALA A 555 3.23 2.12 23.39
C ALA A 555 2.31 3.22 22.86
N SER A 556 1.38 2.90 21.96
CA SER A 556 0.63 3.86 21.12
C SER A 556 -0.06 5.01 21.85
N ARG A 557 -0.25 4.93 23.18
CA ARG A 557 -0.71 6.06 24.01
C ARG A 557 0.20 7.29 23.97
N ALA A 558 1.52 7.09 23.92
CA ALA A 558 2.50 8.16 24.14
C ALA A 558 3.87 7.77 23.56
N ILE A 559 4.01 7.95 22.25
CA ILE A 559 5.25 7.74 21.53
C ILE A 559 5.94 9.08 21.27
N PHE A 560 7.22 9.13 21.55
CA PHE A 560 8.09 10.25 21.26
C PHE A 560 9.28 9.82 20.43
N LEU A 561 9.69 10.64 19.46
CA LEU A 561 10.83 10.40 18.59
C LEU A 561 12.04 11.16 19.11
N LEU A 562 13.15 10.45 19.32
CA LEU A 562 14.43 11.07 19.64
C LEU A 562 15.09 11.58 18.36
N CYS A 563 15.09 12.88 18.19
CA CYS A 563 15.64 13.59 17.04
C CYS A 563 17.06 14.09 17.33
N ARG A 564 17.64 14.84 16.39
CA ARG A 564 18.96 15.43 16.53
C ARG A 564 19.05 16.30 17.80
N ASN A 565 20.24 16.33 18.42
CA ASN A 565 20.53 17.08 19.65
C ASN A 565 19.71 16.63 20.88
N ASP A 566 19.30 15.36 20.94
CA ASP A 566 18.44 14.83 22.00
C ASP A 566 17.06 15.52 22.09
N HIS A 567 16.63 16.23 21.04
CA HIS A 567 15.30 16.82 20.98
C HIS A 567 14.25 15.71 20.89
N VAL A 568 13.19 15.82 21.70
CA VAL A 568 12.16 14.80 21.79
C VAL A 568 10.86 15.32 21.19
N VAL A 569 10.42 14.72 20.08
CA VAL A 569 9.21 15.15 19.35
C VAL A 569 8.05 14.21 19.66
N ASN A 570 6.90 14.76 20.06
CA ASN A 570 5.68 13.97 20.23
C ASN A 570 5.18 13.47 18.86
N LEU A 571 5.16 12.14 18.67
CA LEU A 571 4.78 11.55 17.39
C LEU A 571 3.34 11.92 17.01
N ARG A 572 2.39 11.85 17.93
CA ARG A 572 0.98 12.19 17.66
C ARG A 572 0.86 13.63 17.15
N GLN A 573 1.56 14.57 17.78
CA GLN A 573 1.53 15.96 17.36
C GLN A 573 2.17 16.16 15.98
N ALA A 574 3.25 15.46 15.67
CA ALA A 574 3.88 15.50 14.35
C ALA A 574 2.93 14.92 13.27
N LEU A 575 2.25 13.81 13.55
CA LEU A 575 1.27 13.20 12.64
C LEU A 575 0.06 14.12 12.39
N LEU A 576 -0.49 14.74 13.44
CA LEU A 576 -1.58 15.71 13.31
C LEU A 576 -1.13 16.94 12.51
N THR A 577 0.07 17.46 12.78
CA THR A 577 0.62 18.60 12.04
C THR A 577 0.81 18.29 10.55
N LEU A 578 1.32 17.09 10.24
CA LEU A 578 1.43 16.59 8.87
C LEU A 578 0.04 16.51 8.20
N HIS A 579 -0.93 15.88 8.87
CA HIS A 579 -2.28 15.71 8.34
C HIS A 579 -2.99 17.05 8.11
N GLU A 580 -2.88 18.00 9.02
CA GLU A 580 -3.61 19.28 8.93
C GLU A 580 -2.95 20.29 7.97
N ARG A 581 -1.62 20.28 7.88
CA ARG A 581 -0.85 21.36 7.23
C ARG A 581 0.16 20.88 6.20
N GLY A 582 0.62 19.64 6.30
CA GLY A 582 1.56 19.05 5.35
C GLY A 582 0.89 18.48 4.12
N ALA A 583 1.71 17.95 3.23
CA ALA A 583 1.26 17.41 1.95
C ALA A 583 0.38 16.17 2.11
N VAL A 584 -0.70 16.11 1.32
CA VAL A 584 -1.74 15.06 1.43
C VAL A 584 -1.22 13.70 0.98
N ASP A 585 -0.34 13.67 -0.03
CA ASP A 585 0.35 12.48 -0.51
C ASP A 585 1.18 11.81 0.60
N ILE A 586 1.95 12.58 1.37
CA ILE A 586 2.68 12.05 2.54
C ILE A 586 1.73 11.66 3.67
N ALA A 587 0.70 12.46 3.94
CA ALA A 587 -0.29 12.16 4.99
C ALA A 587 -1.08 10.87 4.71
N ALA A 588 -1.38 10.57 3.44
CA ALA A 588 -2.06 9.34 3.04
C ALA A 588 -1.23 8.09 3.36
N LEU A 589 0.10 8.17 3.25
CA LEU A 589 1.01 7.07 3.61
C LEU A 589 0.93 6.66 5.08
N LEU A 590 0.40 7.50 5.97
CA LEU A 590 0.20 7.13 7.38
C LEU A 590 -0.73 5.91 7.55
N GLY A 591 -1.61 5.66 6.59
CA GLY A 591 -2.48 4.49 6.59
C GLY A 591 -1.73 3.15 6.48
N THR A 592 -0.49 3.17 5.96
CA THR A 592 0.44 2.02 5.93
C THR A 592 1.02 1.69 7.31
N THR A 593 0.97 2.66 8.22
CA THR A 593 1.60 2.60 9.55
C THR A 593 0.58 2.70 10.68
N GLN A 594 -0.43 1.83 10.66
CA GLN A 594 -1.50 1.78 11.67
C GLN A 594 -0.98 1.66 13.11
N HIS A 595 0.17 1.01 13.31
CA HIS A 595 0.85 0.88 14.60
C HIS A 595 1.43 2.19 15.15
N LEU A 596 1.56 3.23 14.32
CA LEU A 596 1.97 4.58 14.72
C LEU A 596 0.78 5.45 15.14
N ILE A 597 -0.44 5.07 14.75
CA ILE A 597 -1.66 5.80 15.11
C ILE A 597 -2.00 5.48 16.57
N PRO A 598 -2.22 6.50 17.43
CA PRO A 598 -2.57 6.27 18.82
C PRO A 598 -3.81 5.37 18.96
N HIS A 599 -3.72 4.31 19.76
CA HIS A 599 -4.87 3.49 20.06
C HIS A 599 -5.58 4.01 21.31
N SER A 600 -6.91 3.97 21.30
CA SER A 600 -7.72 4.16 22.51
C SER A 600 -7.39 3.15 23.62
N ASP A 601 -7.01 1.92 23.25
CA ASP A 601 -6.59 0.85 24.15
C ASP A 601 -5.35 0.11 23.60
N PRO A 602 -4.14 0.46 24.06
CA PRO A 602 -2.89 -0.22 23.69
C PRO A 602 -2.81 -1.68 24.18
N SER A 603 -3.65 -2.07 25.14
CA SER A 603 -3.73 -3.45 25.66
C SER A 603 -4.64 -4.35 24.84
N SER A 604 -5.39 -3.77 23.89
CA SER A 604 -6.31 -4.52 23.03
C SER A 604 -5.59 -5.66 22.31
N SER A 605 -6.24 -6.82 22.31
CA SER A 605 -5.72 -7.99 21.59
C SER A 605 -5.95 -7.82 20.10
N LYS A 606 -4.95 -8.17 19.29
CA LYS A 606 -5.12 -8.30 17.84
C LYS A 606 -5.68 -9.68 17.51
N SER A 607 -6.43 -9.80 16.42
CA SER A 607 -6.76 -11.13 15.89
C SER A 607 -5.49 -11.79 15.33
N VAL A 608 -5.53 -13.12 15.17
CA VAL A 608 -4.40 -13.88 14.59
C VAL A 608 -4.08 -13.41 13.17
N GLU A 609 -5.10 -13.03 12.41
CA GLU A 609 -5.00 -12.53 11.04
C GLU A 609 -4.48 -11.09 10.99
N GLU A 610 -4.99 -10.17 11.83
CA GLU A 610 -4.49 -8.79 11.88
C GLU A 610 -3.02 -8.78 12.29
N ALA A 611 -2.65 -9.53 13.33
CA ALA A 611 -1.26 -9.66 13.76
C ALA A 611 -0.39 -10.33 12.68
N GLY A 612 -0.91 -11.37 12.02
CA GLY A 612 -0.23 -12.06 10.94
C GLY A 612 0.04 -11.14 9.75
N TYR A 613 -0.96 -10.39 9.30
CA TYR A 613 -0.85 -9.38 8.25
C TYR A 613 0.20 -8.31 8.60
N LEU A 614 0.14 -7.73 9.79
CA LEU A 614 1.07 -6.69 10.22
C LEU A 614 2.52 -7.20 10.31
N LEU A 615 2.73 -8.48 10.62
CA LEU A 615 4.04 -9.11 10.68
C LEU A 615 4.51 -9.65 9.32
N SER A 616 3.61 -9.77 8.34
CA SER A 616 3.83 -10.56 7.12
C SER A 616 5.02 -10.12 6.28
N GLN A 617 5.41 -8.87 6.39
CA GLN A 617 6.52 -8.30 5.66
C GLN A 617 7.55 -7.61 6.59
N ARG A 618 7.44 -7.82 7.91
CA ARG A 618 8.36 -7.24 8.90
C ARG A 618 9.33 -8.29 9.42
N HIS A 619 10.61 -8.04 9.19
CA HIS A 619 11.67 -8.96 9.57
C HIS A 619 12.02 -8.83 11.06
N THR A 620 12.28 -9.95 11.72
CA THR A 620 12.92 -10.01 13.05
C THR A 620 14.37 -10.44 12.88
N SER A 621 15.33 -9.86 13.62
CA SER A 621 16.75 -10.23 13.46
C SER A 621 17.02 -11.74 13.63
N TRP A 622 16.15 -12.42 14.37
CA TRP A 622 16.13 -13.87 14.52
C TRP A 622 14.81 -14.43 13.96
N PRO A 623 14.82 -15.40 13.04
CA PRO A 623 13.60 -15.97 12.47
C PRO A 623 12.63 -16.54 13.52
N GLU A 624 13.14 -17.13 14.60
CA GLU A 624 12.34 -17.73 15.67
C GLU A 624 11.54 -16.70 16.49
N ASP A 625 11.98 -15.43 16.51
CA ASP A 625 11.31 -14.37 17.26
C ASP A 625 9.97 -13.97 16.62
N VAL A 626 9.74 -14.30 15.36
CA VAL A 626 8.51 -13.89 14.66
C VAL A 626 7.26 -14.49 15.30
N ILE A 627 7.32 -15.76 15.75
CA ILE A 627 6.20 -16.43 16.44
C ILE A 627 5.99 -15.87 17.85
N ILE A 628 7.08 -15.45 18.49
CA ILE A 628 7.03 -14.78 19.78
C ILE A 628 6.29 -13.44 19.64
N CYS A 629 6.67 -12.63 18.66
CA CYS A 629 5.99 -11.37 18.35
C CYS A 629 4.51 -11.60 18.03
N TRP A 630 4.20 -12.63 17.24
CA TRP A 630 2.83 -12.98 16.88
C TRP A 630 1.99 -13.31 18.12
N SER A 631 2.51 -14.17 19.01
CA SER A 631 1.87 -14.54 20.28
C SER A 631 1.59 -13.32 21.16
N LEU A 632 2.57 -12.41 21.27
CA LEU A 632 2.47 -11.20 22.09
C LEU A 632 1.48 -10.17 21.53
N LEU A 633 1.28 -10.10 20.21
CA LEU A 633 0.28 -9.22 19.58
C LEU A 633 -1.15 -9.70 19.82
N ILE A 634 -1.36 -11.03 19.84
CA ILE A 634 -2.67 -11.63 20.10
C ILE A 634 -2.94 -11.91 21.60
N ASN A 635 -2.07 -11.38 22.48
CA ASN A 635 -2.16 -11.52 23.94
C ASN A 635 -2.23 -12.99 24.45
N THR A 636 -1.56 -13.92 23.76
CA THR A 636 -1.41 -15.31 24.23
C THR A 636 -0.05 -15.52 24.91
N PRO A 637 0.10 -16.56 25.75
CA PRO A 637 1.41 -16.94 26.28
C PRO A 637 2.41 -17.18 25.14
N VAL A 638 3.65 -16.71 25.30
CA VAL A 638 4.68 -16.79 24.25
C VAL A 638 4.85 -18.22 23.75
N GLN A 639 4.60 -18.41 22.46
CA GLN A 639 4.90 -19.63 21.72
C GLN A 639 6.16 -19.43 20.88
N THR A 640 6.88 -20.53 20.63
CA THR A 640 8.04 -20.57 19.74
C THR A 640 7.78 -21.40 18.47
N LYS A 641 6.61 -22.05 18.39
CA LYS A 641 6.19 -22.87 17.26
C LYS A 641 4.78 -22.44 16.85
N ALA A 642 4.54 -22.28 15.54
CA ALA A 642 3.22 -21.91 15.04
C ALA A 642 2.14 -22.94 15.39
N ALA A 643 2.47 -24.23 15.40
CA ALA A 643 1.51 -25.28 15.78
C ALA A 643 0.88 -25.05 17.16
N ASP A 644 1.68 -24.62 18.14
CA ASP A 644 1.22 -24.37 19.51
C ASP A 644 0.40 -23.07 19.61
N LEU A 645 0.66 -22.10 18.74
CA LEU A 645 -0.13 -20.88 18.58
C LEU A 645 -1.50 -21.18 17.98
N TRP A 646 -1.55 -21.97 16.89
CA TRP A 646 -2.77 -22.33 16.18
C TRP A 646 -3.71 -23.20 17.00
N ARG A 647 -3.18 -24.10 17.84
CA ARG A 647 -4.01 -24.88 18.79
C ARG A 647 -4.77 -24.04 19.82
N GLN A 648 -4.36 -22.80 20.03
CA GLN A 648 -5.06 -21.86 20.93
C GLN A 648 -6.13 -21.05 20.20
N GLN A 649 -6.23 -21.17 18.87
CA GLN A 649 -7.21 -20.48 18.06
C GLN A 649 -8.40 -21.40 17.78
N VAL A 650 -9.60 -20.80 17.71
CA VAL A 650 -10.85 -21.53 17.46
C VAL A 650 -11.38 -21.34 16.04
N ARG A 651 -10.95 -20.27 15.36
CA ARG A 651 -11.35 -19.91 14.00
C ARG A 651 -10.30 -19.05 13.32
N VAL A 652 -10.37 -18.98 12.00
CA VAL A 652 -9.52 -18.11 11.16
C VAL A 652 -10.32 -17.65 9.94
N ARG A 653 -10.06 -16.44 9.45
CA ARG A 653 -10.64 -15.96 8.18
C ARG A 653 -10.05 -16.71 6.99
N SER A 654 -10.90 -17.25 6.12
CA SER A 654 -10.51 -18.07 4.97
C SER A 654 -9.52 -17.37 4.03
N ALA A 655 -9.73 -16.09 3.72
CA ALA A 655 -8.88 -15.34 2.80
C ALA A 655 -7.48 -15.05 3.35
N PHE A 656 -7.28 -15.01 4.67
CA PHE A 656 -5.95 -14.88 5.28
C PHE A 656 -5.04 -16.08 4.91
N LEU A 657 -5.64 -17.25 4.72
CA LEU A 657 -4.93 -18.48 4.37
C LEU A 657 -4.48 -18.52 2.92
N LEU A 658 -5.08 -17.73 2.01
CA LEU A 658 -4.71 -17.65 0.59
C LEU A 658 -3.43 -16.80 0.41
N SER A 659 -2.32 -17.35 0.89
CA SER A 659 -0.99 -16.76 0.82
C SER A 659 0.07 -17.81 0.52
N SER A 660 1.24 -17.35 0.08
CA SER A 660 2.41 -18.20 -0.14
C SER A 660 3.13 -18.55 1.17
N ALA A 661 2.49 -18.40 2.34
CA ALA A 661 3.07 -18.84 3.60
C ALA A 661 3.34 -20.35 3.57
N LEU A 662 4.52 -20.78 4.02
CA LEU A 662 4.77 -22.18 4.30
C LEU A 662 3.78 -22.69 5.36
N ARG A 663 3.39 -23.96 5.26
CA ARG A 663 2.42 -24.57 6.17
C ARG A 663 3.12 -25.40 7.24
N VAL A 664 2.49 -25.51 8.40
CA VAL A 664 2.97 -26.39 9.48
C VAL A 664 3.04 -27.83 8.96
N SER A 665 4.23 -28.43 9.03
CA SER A 665 4.47 -29.81 8.56
C SER A 665 4.58 -30.80 9.71
N GLY A 666 4.21 -32.07 9.46
CA GLY A 666 4.37 -33.16 10.42
C GLY A 666 3.49 -33.09 11.67
N VAL A 667 2.46 -32.23 11.68
CA VAL A 667 1.48 -32.10 12.76
C VAL A 667 0.08 -32.32 12.21
N ASN A 668 -0.57 -33.40 12.65
CA ASN A 668 -1.91 -33.77 12.18
C ASN A 668 -2.92 -32.63 12.41
N GLY A 669 -3.72 -32.33 11.39
CA GLY A 669 -4.82 -31.35 11.44
C GLY A 669 -4.39 -29.88 11.33
N LEU A 670 -3.09 -29.60 11.07
CA LEU A 670 -2.56 -28.25 10.90
C LEU A 670 -1.84 -28.03 9.57
N GLY A 671 -1.97 -28.93 8.59
CA GLY A 671 -1.36 -28.82 7.26
C GLY A 671 -1.85 -27.61 6.45
N TRP A 672 -2.96 -26.98 6.86
CA TRP A 672 -3.49 -25.73 6.31
C TRP A 672 -2.90 -24.47 6.96
N ALA A 673 -2.30 -24.58 8.14
CA ALA A 673 -1.97 -23.44 8.98
C ALA A 673 -0.61 -22.84 8.60
N PRO A 674 -0.48 -21.50 8.44
CA PRO A 674 0.81 -20.84 8.25
C PRO A 674 1.83 -21.18 9.35
N GLU A 675 3.03 -21.60 8.96
CA GLU A 675 4.17 -21.88 9.86
C GLU A 675 4.81 -20.60 10.41
N SER A 676 4.63 -19.49 9.72
CA SER A 676 5.12 -18.16 10.08
C SER A 676 4.17 -17.11 9.52
N PRO A 677 3.99 -15.97 10.19
CA PRO A 677 3.27 -14.86 9.59
C PRO A 677 4.13 -14.21 8.50
N TYR A 678 5.45 -14.27 8.60
CA TYR A 678 6.39 -13.65 7.68
C TYR A 678 6.45 -14.39 6.34
N ILE A 679 6.09 -13.70 5.25
CA ILE A 679 5.97 -14.24 3.89
C ILE A 679 7.27 -13.95 3.13
N ARG A 680 8.06 -15.02 2.93
CA ARG A 680 9.27 -15.00 2.11
C ARG A 680 8.92 -15.23 0.64
N PRO A 681 9.67 -14.64 -0.31
CA PRO A 681 9.60 -15.07 -1.69
C PRO A 681 9.99 -16.55 -1.79
N ILE A 682 9.19 -17.33 -2.52
CA ILE A 682 9.37 -18.77 -2.71
C ILE A 682 9.93 -18.99 -4.11
N HIS A 683 11.10 -19.62 -4.17
CA HIS A 683 11.65 -20.13 -5.42
C HIS A 683 10.84 -21.34 -5.89
N ARG A 684 10.40 -21.32 -7.14
CA ARG A 684 9.62 -22.37 -7.79
C ARG A 684 10.27 -22.74 -9.13
N VAL A 685 10.05 -23.98 -9.54
CA VAL A 685 10.57 -24.55 -10.77
C VAL A 685 9.44 -25.24 -11.50
N VAL A 686 9.33 -25.02 -12.80
CA VAL A 686 8.38 -25.72 -13.68
C VAL A 686 9.12 -26.33 -14.87
N SER A 687 8.79 -27.57 -15.21
CA SER A 687 9.40 -28.27 -16.35
C SER A 687 8.75 -27.85 -17.65
N LEU A 688 9.57 -27.48 -18.63
CA LEU A 688 9.15 -27.18 -20.00
C LEU A 688 8.94 -28.47 -20.80
N PRO A 689 8.19 -28.43 -21.92
CA PRO A 689 7.91 -29.61 -22.74
C PRO A 689 9.17 -30.27 -23.33
N ASP A 690 10.27 -29.52 -23.45
CA ASP A 690 11.58 -29.99 -23.92
C ASP A 690 12.46 -30.58 -22.81
N GLY A 691 11.96 -30.64 -21.57
CA GLY A 691 12.66 -31.18 -20.40
C GLY A 691 13.57 -30.19 -19.68
N ARG A 692 13.68 -28.93 -20.15
CA ARG A 692 14.37 -27.86 -19.41
C ARG A 692 13.54 -27.42 -18.19
N GLU A 693 14.20 -26.77 -17.24
CA GLU A 693 13.55 -26.20 -16.06
C GLU A 693 13.50 -24.68 -16.16
N GLN A 694 12.32 -24.11 -15.95
CA GLN A 694 12.12 -22.67 -15.83
C GLN A 694 12.01 -22.31 -14.35
N GLU A 695 12.99 -21.57 -13.85
CA GLU A 695 13.05 -21.07 -12.48
C GLU A 695 12.38 -19.69 -12.36
N TYR A 696 11.63 -19.48 -11.29
CA TYR A 696 10.98 -18.20 -10.98
C TYR A 696 10.73 -18.06 -9.48
N THR A 697 10.30 -16.89 -9.03
CA THR A 697 9.99 -16.62 -7.63
C THR A 697 8.60 -16.05 -7.51
N VAL A 698 7.84 -16.51 -6.51
CA VAL A 698 6.52 -15.97 -6.20
C VAL A 698 6.45 -15.47 -4.77
N ARG A 699 5.62 -14.46 -4.52
CA ARG A 699 5.32 -13.97 -3.19
C ARG A 699 3.88 -13.51 -3.17
N PHE A 700 3.02 -14.25 -2.48
CA PHE A 700 1.62 -13.89 -2.27
C PHE A 700 1.47 -13.49 -0.79
N PRO A 701 1.54 -12.19 -0.45
CA PRO A 701 1.43 -11.74 0.93
C PRO A 701 0.06 -12.13 1.49
N CYS A 702 -0.02 -12.44 2.79
CA CYS A 702 -1.32 -12.64 3.40
C CYS A 702 -2.06 -11.30 3.49
N TYR A 703 -3.37 -11.33 3.28
CA TYR A 703 -4.28 -10.24 3.64
C TYR A 703 -4.87 -10.53 5.03
N ASP A 704 -5.35 -9.52 5.77
CA ASP A 704 -5.97 -9.73 7.09
C ASP A 704 -7.29 -10.55 7.04
N GLY A 705 -7.74 -10.87 5.82
CA GLY A 705 -8.94 -11.65 5.53
C GLY A 705 -10.23 -10.90 5.81
N GLY A 706 -10.18 -9.61 6.19
CA GLY A 706 -11.37 -8.83 6.50
C GLY A 706 -12.40 -8.90 5.37
N GLY A 707 -13.66 -9.20 5.74
CA GLY A 707 -14.74 -9.45 4.78
C GLY A 707 -14.83 -10.90 4.28
N SER A 708 -13.96 -11.82 4.69
CA SER A 708 -14.08 -13.24 4.32
C SER A 708 -14.71 -14.09 5.41
N LEU A 709 -15.35 -15.19 5.02
CA LEU A 709 -15.97 -16.16 5.92
C LEU A 709 -14.96 -16.73 6.94
N PHE A 710 -15.42 -16.98 8.16
CA PHE A 710 -14.64 -17.68 9.18
C PHE A 710 -14.69 -19.19 8.99
N MET A 711 -13.53 -19.83 9.08
CA MET A 711 -13.37 -21.28 9.14
C MET A 711 -13.15 -21.72 10.58
N GLN A 712 -13.73 -22.85 10.98
CA GLN A 712 -13.59 -23.41 12.32
C GLN A 712 -12.34 -24.28 12.44
N ILE A 713 -11.52 -24.03 13.47
CA ILE A 713 -10.34 -24.84 13.78
C ILE A 713 -10.78 -25.97 14.70
N THR A 714 -10.47 -27.21 14.31
CA THR A 714 -10.80 -28.42 15.08
C THR A 714 -9.56 -29.28 15.28
N ASP A 715 -9.60 -30.23 16.21
CA ASP A 715 -8.51 -31.19 16.43
C ASP A 715 -8.19 -32.05 15.20
N ARG A 716 -9.13 -32.15 14.25
CA ARG A 716 -8.98 -32.93 13.02
C ARG A 716 -8.48 -32.10 11.83
N GLY A 717 -8.60 -30.78 11.87
CA GLY A 717 -8.38 -29.92 10.71
C GLY A 717 -9.22 -28.64 10.75
N LEU A 718 -9.18 -27.91 9.64
CA LEU A 718 -9.95 -26.71 9.38
C LEU A 718 -11.26 -27.05 8.67
N LEU A 719 -12.39 -26.79 9.31
CA LEU A 719 -13.72 -27.02 8.76
C LEU A 719 -14.37 -25.71 8.30
N GLY A 720 -14.91 -25.69 7.09
CA GLY A 720 -15.78 -24.60 6.67
C GLY A 720 -16.12 -24.63 5.18
N ARG A 721 -16.90 -23.65 4.75
CA ARG A 721 -17.36 -23.52 3.36
C ARG A 721 -16.36 -22.73 2.52
N TRP A 722 -16.13 -23.22 1.31
CA TRP A 722 -15.23 -22.64 0.33
C TRP A 722 -15.89 -22.57 -1.03
N ARG A 723 -15.36 -21.68 -1.86
CA ARG A 723 -15.65 -21.67 -3.29
C ARG A 723 -14.67 -22.61 -3.98
N VAL A 724 -15.16 -23.56 -4.76
CA VAL A 724 -14.37 -24.67 -5.30
C VAL A 724 -14.61 -24.89 -6.79
N ILE A 725 -13.57 -25.32 -7.50
CA ILE A 725 -13.69 -25.98 -8.80
C ILE A 725 -13.23 -27.42 -8.62
N LYS A 726 -14.08 -28.38 -8.99
CA LYS A 726 -13.73 -29.80 -9.02
C LYS A 726 -12.92 -30.09 -10.27
N ILE A 727 -11.77 -30.73 -10.11
CA ILE A 727 -10.88 -31.02 -11.23
C ILE A 727 -11.25 -32.38 -11.84
N ASP A 728 -11.52 -32.37 -13.14
CA ASP A 728 -11.74 -33.56 -13.97
C ASP A 728 -10.93 -33.46 -15.28
N SER A 729 -11.03 -34.50 -16.12
CA SER A 729 -10.32 -34.56 -17.41
C SER A 729 -10.70 -33.38 -18.32
N SER A 730 -11.97 -33.00 -18.34
CA SER A 730 -12.45 -31.91 -19.21
C SER A 730 -11.89 -30.57 -18.76
N PHE A 731 -11.84 -30.30 -17.46
CA PHE A 731 -11.25 -29.09 -16.91
C PHE A 731 -9.75 -29.01 -17.24
N LEU A 732 -9.00 -30.09 -17.02
CA LEU A 732 -7.56 -30.12 -17.29
C LEU A 732 -7.25 -29.89 -18.78
N GLU A 733 -8.03 -30.49 -19.68
CA GLU A 733 -7.91 -30.29 -21.13
C GLU A 733 -8.16 -28.82 -21.52
N ASN A 734 -9.22 -28.21 -20.99
CA ASN A 734 -9.57 -26.82 -21.28
C ASN A 734 -8.55 -25.82 -20.69
N ALA A 735 -8.10 -26.04 -19.46
CA ALA A 735 -7.17 -25.14 -18.78
C ALA A 735 -5.74 -25.21 -19.35
N ARG A 736 -5.37 -26.30 -20.04
CA ARG A 736 -4.00 -26.52 -20.53
C ARG A 736 -3.54 -25.43 -21.49
N GLU A 737 -4.39 -25.02 -22.43
CA GLU A 737 -4.01 -24.01 -23.42
C GLU A 737 -3.72 -22.65 -22.77
N MET A 738 -4.50 -22.31 -21.75
CA MET A 738 -4.36 -21.06 -20.99
C MET A 738 -3.15 -21.09 -20.04
N CYS A 739 -3.07 -22.10 -19.18
CA CYS A 739 -2.05 -22.18 -18.12
C CYS A 739 -0.66 -22.52 -18.66
N CYS A 740 -0.57 -23.33 -19.73
CA CYS A 740 0.69 -23.81 -20.29
C CYS A 740 1.04 -23.09 -21.60
N HIS A 741 0.62 -21.83 -21.75
CA HIS A 741 0.97 -21.00 -22.90
C HIS A 741 2.48 -20.70 -22.91
N VAL A 742 3.16 -21.15 -23.97
CA VAL A 742 4.59 -20.93 -24.18
C VAL A 742 4.77 -19.68 -25.04
N THR A 743 5.64 -18.78 -24.57
CA THR A 743 6.10 -17.58 -25.27
C THR A 743 7.62 -17.60 -25.39
N HIS A 744 8.19 -16.59 -26.04
CA HIS A 744 9.64 -16.41 -26.14
C HIS A 744 10.11 -15.32 -25.17
N TYR A 745 11.22 -15.56 -24.46
CA TYR A 745 11.76 -14.60 -23.49
C TYR A 745 12.31 -13.35 -24.22
N GLU A 746 11.62 -12.22 -24.11
CA GLU A 746 12.12 -10.92 -24.57
C GLU A 746 13.02 -10.30 -23.49
N SER A 747 14.34 -10.43 -23.62
CA SER A 747 15.28 -9.62 -22.85
C SER A 747 15.80 -8.48 -23.74
N GLU A 748 15.98 -7.28 -23.18
CA GLU A 748 16.49 -6.11 -23.92
C GLU A 748 17.86 -6.32 -24.59
N GLU A 749 18.57 -7.41 -24.27
CA GLU A 749 19.93 -7.72 -24.75
C GLU A 749 20.00 -8.90 -25.73
N VAL A 750 18.92 -9.64 -25.97
CA VAL A 750 18.93 -10.85 -26.81
C VAL A 750 18.15 -10.61 -28.11
N SER A 751 18.75 -10.99 -29.24
CA SER A 751 18.10 -10.86 -30.56
C SER A 751 16.89 -11.80 -30.66
N PHE A 752 15.83 -11.41 -31.40
CA PHE A 752 14.61 -12.22 -31.59
C PHE A 752 14.88 -13.65 -32.13
N ASP A 753 16.01 -13.88 -32.80
CA ASP A 753 16.40 -15.20 -33.32
C ASP A 753 17.04 -16.12 -32.26
N GLU A 754 17.31 -15.63 -31.04
CA GLU A 754 17.97 -16.36 -29.94
C GLU A 754 17.09 -16.53 -28.68
N SER A 755 15.83 -16.11 -28.72
CA SER A 755 14.93 -16.14 -27.56
C SER A 755 14.43 -17.55 -27.24
N GLU A 756 14.76 -18.05 -26.05
CA GLU A 756 14.36 -19.38 -25.57
C GLU A 756 12.84 -19.45 -25.25
N PRO A 757 12.17 -20.57 -25.55
CA PRO A 757 10.77 -20.76 -25.19
C PRO A 757 10.60 -20.97 -23.68
N VAL A 758 9.66 -20.25 -23.09
CA VAL A 758 9.31 -20.22 -21.66
C VAL A 758 7.79 -20.13 -21.48
N TYR A 759 7.24 -20.57 -20.35
CA TYR A 759 5.84 -20.28 -20.04
C TYR A 759 5.65 -18.79 -19.79
N ALA A 760 4.60 -18.21 -20.38
CA ALA A 760 4.18 -16.84 -20.11
C ALA A 760 3.73 -16.67 -18.65
N TYR A 761 3.07 -17.71 -18.10
CA TYR A 761 2.56 -17.75 -16.73
C TYR A 761 3.09 -19.00 -16.01
N PRO A 762 4.37 -19.01 -15.59
CA PRO A 762 5.01 -20.23 -15.08
C PRO A 762 4.38 -20.77 -13.78
N ASP A 763 3.75 -19.92 -12.98
CA ASP A 763 3.05 -20.35 -11.75
C ASP A 763 1.73 -21.06 -12.03
N GLU A 764 1.01 -20.63 -13.06
CA GLU A 764 -0.22 -21.27 -13.52
C GLU A 764 0.08 -22.61 -14.21
N ALA A 765 1.16 -22.66 -15.01
CA ALA A 765 1.66 -23.92 -15.56
C ALA A 765 2.01 -24.92 -14.44
N LEU A 766 2.70 -24.47 -13.39
CA LEU A 766 3.00 -25.32 -12.23
C LEU A 766 1.74 -25.77 -11.49
N ALA A 767 0.74 -24.89 -11.34
CA ALA A 767 -0.54 -25.25 -10.74
C ALA A 767 -1.23 -26.35 -11.56
N TRP A 768 -1.25 -26.22 -12.89
CA TRP A 768 -1.81 -27.19 -13.81
C TRP A 768 -1.11 -28.56 -13.67
N TYR A 769 0.22 -28.60 -13.74
CA TYR A 769 0.99 -29.84 -13.57
C TYR A 769 0.80 -30.47 -12.19
N THR A 770 0.66 -29.65 -11.14
CA THR A 770 0.38 -30.14 -9.79
C THR A 770 -0.97 -30.85 -9.74
N MET A 771 -2.00 -30.25 -10.35
CA MET A 771 -3.34 -30.84 -10.40
C MET A 771 -3.36 -32.13 -11.24
N GLU A 772 -2.74 -32.13 -12.42
CA GLU A 772 -2.63 -33.31 -13.29
C GLU A 772 -1.90 -34.46 -12.58
N ALA A 773 -0.78 -34.18 -11.91
CA ALA A 773 0.02 -35.18 -11.20
C ALA A 773 -0.72 -35.80 -9.99
N LEU A 774 -1.62 -35.05 -9.35
CA LEU A 774 -2.45 -35.55 -8.25
C LEU A 774 -3.64 -36.35 -8.79
N TRP A 775 -4.33 -35.82 -9.80
CA TRP A 775 -5.48 -36.47 -10.42
C TRP A 775 -5.10 -37.80 -11.07
N SER A 776 -3.97 -37.85 -11.79
CA SER A 776 -3.44 -39.09 -12.40
C SER A 776 -3.07 -40.18 -11.39
N LYS A 777 -2.84 -39.83 -10.12
CA LYS A 777 -2.64 -40.79 -9.01
C LYS A 777 -3.95 -41.28 -8.39
N GLY A 778 -5.09 -40.87 -8.94
CA GLY A 778 -6.42 -41.23 -8.46
C GLY A 778 -6.91 -40.40 -7.28
N SER A 779 -6.27 -39.26 -6.99
CA SER A 779 -6.73 -38.31 -5.97
C SER A 779 -7.86 -37.44 -6.51
N GLU A 780 -8.79 -37.06 -5.63
CA GLU A 780 -9.73 -35.98 -5.94
C GLU A 780 -9.01 -34.65 -5.74
N VAL A 781 -9.13 -33.72 -6.69
CA VAL A 781 -8.43 -32.43 -6.64
C VAL A 781 -9.44 -31.29 -6.74
N ARG A 782 -9.20 -30.22 -5.99
CA ARG A 782 -10.01 -28.99 -6.01
C ARG A 782 -9.11 -27.76 -6.07
N LEU A 783 -9.52 -26.79 -6.89
CA LEU A 783 -9.13 -25.40 -6.70
C LEU A 783 -10.05 -24.76 -5.67
N VAL A 784 -9.50 -23.91 -4.81
CA VAL A 784 -10.19 -23.40 -3.62
C VAL A 784 -9.96 -21.90 -3.48
N ARG A 785 -11.04 -21.14 -3.27
CA ARG A 785 -11.07 -19.70 -2.98
C ARG A 785 -12.00 -19.38 -1.81
N ALA A 786 -11.80 -18.19 -1.24
CA ALA A 786 -12.57 -17.71 -0.11
C ALA A 786 -13.97 -17.22 -0.53
N LEU A 787 -14.93 -17.40 0.39
CA LEU A 787 -16.26 -16.79 0.33
C LEU A 787 -16.28 -15.50 1.17
N ASP A 788 -17.17 -14.58 0.81
CA ASP A 788 -17.50 -13.39 1.60
C ASP A 788 -18.15 -13.80 2.95
N GLU A 789 -18.32 -12.85 3.86
CA GLU A 789 -18.93 -13.05 5.18
C GLU A 789 -20.37 -13.59 5.12
N ASP A 790 -21.08 -13.40 4.01
CA ASP A 790 -22.41 -13.97 3.78
C ASP A 790 -22.39 -15.49 3.49
N GLY A 791 -21.22 -16.05 3.18
CA GLY A 791 -21.03 -17.46 2.84
C GLY A 791 -21.67 -17.89 1.52
N ILE A 792 -21.93 -16.95 0.61
CA ILE A 792 -22.54 -17.19 -0.71
C ILE A 792 -21.77 -16.40 -1.79
N SER A 793 -21.47 -15.13 -1.53
CA SER A 793 -20.81 -14.26 -2.48
C SER A 793 -19.31 -14.57 -2.58
N PRO A 794 -18.69 -14.37 -3.76
CA PRO A 794 -17.25 -14.48 -3.89
C PRO A 794 -16.55 -13.42 -3.03
N TYR A 795 -15.48 -13.82 -2.33
CA TYR A 795 -14.62 -12.86 -1.67
C TYR A 795 -13.78 -12.09 -2.70
N VAL A 796 -14.03 -10.79 -2.85
CA VAL A 796 -13.25 -9.89 -3.72
C VAL A 796 -12.28 -8.99 -2.92
N GLY A 797 -12.20 -9.19 -1.61
CA GLY A 797 -11.40 -8.38 -0.71
C GLY A 797 -9.89 -8.61 -0.81
N SER A 798 -9.40 -9.42 -1.74
CA SER A 798 -7.97 -9.50 -2.08
C SER A 798 -7.68 -9.09 -3.52
N SER A 799 -8.74 -8.85 -4.30
CA SER A 799 -8.67 -8.79 -5.75
C SER A 799 -8.24 -7.41 -6.24
N GLN A 800 -7.28 -7.39 -7.14
CA GLN A 800 -6.87 -6.20 -7.90
C GLN A 800 -6.43 -5.03 -7.00
N ARG A 801 -5.62 -5.31 -5.98
CA ARG A 801 -5.18 -4.35 -4.96
C ARG A 801 -3.78 -3.75 -5.19
N GLY A 802 -3.28 -3.80 -6.43
CA GLY A 802 -2.00 -3.20 -6.85
C GLY A 802 -0.76 -3.99 -6.39
N GLU A 803 0.15 -4.23 -7.34
CA GLU A 803 1.49 -4.83 -7.20
C GLU A 803 1.53 -6.22 -6.50
N ASP A 804 1.66 -7.27 -7.31
CA ASP A 804 1.88 -8.69 -6.97
C ASP A 804 0.74 -9.50 -6.32
N PHE A 805 -0.43 -8.92 -6.05
CA PHE A 805 -1.62 -9.66 -5.58
C PHE A 805 -2.50 -10.14 -6.74
N GLY A 806 -1.91 -10.88 -7.68
CA GLY A 806 -2.67 -11.57 -8.73
C GLY A 806 -3.82 -12.40 -8.15
N LEU A 807 -4.79 -12.75 -8.98
CA LEU A 807 -5.83 -13.69 -8.58
C LEU A 807 -5.17 -15.00 -8.18
N VAL A 808 -5.40 -15.47 -6.96
CA VAL A 808 -4.82 -16.71 -6.44
C VAL A 808 -5.88 -17.74 -6.11
N ALA A 809 -5.51 -19.01 -6.18
CA ALA A 809 -6.31 -20.13 -5.70
C ALA A 809 -5.42 -21.14 -4.97
N ALA A 810 -5.99 -21.80 -3.96
CA ALA A 810 -5.34 -22.92 -3.32
C ALA A 810 -5.65 -24.21 -4.08
N VAL A 811 -4.67 -25.11 -4.19
CA VAL A 811 -4.90 -26.49 -4.65
C VAL A 811 -5.01 -27.38 -3.43
N CYS A 812 -6.11 -28.12 -3.33
CA CYS A 812 -6.36 -29.12 -2.29
C CYS A 812 -6.56 -30.49 -2.92
N ALA A 813 -6.08 -31.54 -2.26
CA ALA A 813 -6.22 -32.92 -2.73
C ALA A 813 -6.76 -33.84 -1.65
N SER A 814 -7.63 -34.75 -2.05
CA SER A 814 -8.26 -35.75 -1.18
C SER A 814 -7.81 -37.15 -1.60
N PHE A 815 -7.43 -37.95 -0.60
CA PHE A 815 -7.00 -39.34 -0.77
C PHE A 815 -8.02 -40.33 -0.19
N ASP A 816 -9.12 -39.84 0.38
CA ASP A 816 -10.12 -40.61 1.12
C ASP A 816 -11.57 -40.35 0.61
N LYS A 817 -11.69 -40.12 -0.70
CA LYS A 817 -12.97 -39.89 -1.40
C LYS A 817 -13.75 -38.67 -0.89
N GLY A 818 -13.02 -37.61 -0.54
CA GLY A 818 -13.54 -36.29 -0.23
C GLY A 818 -13.83 -36.08 1.25
N SER A 819 -13.46 -37.03 2.10
CA SER A 819 -13.71 -36.94 3.55
C SER A 819 -12.76 -35.95 4.22
N SER A 820 -11.53 -35.82 3.71
CA SER A 820 -10.55 -34.83 4.14
C SER A 820 -9.67 -34.35 2.98
N TRP A 821 -9.16 -33.12 3.10
CA TRP A 821 -8.43 -32.43 2.04
C TRP A 821 -7.07 -31.95 2.52
N GLU A 822 -5.99 -32.32 1.86
CA GLU A 822 -4.64 -31.83 2.15
C GLU A 822 -4.37 -30.55 1.34
N TRP A 823 -3.85 -29.51 2.01
CA TRP A 823 -3.42 -28.26 1.36
C TRP A 823 -2.11 -28.48 0.58
N LYS A 824 -2.12 -28.28 -0.75
CA LYS A 824 -0.95 -28.50 -1.60
C LYS A 824 -0.18 -27.24 -1.95
N GLY A 825 -0.84 -26.09 -1.96
CA GLY A 825 -0.18 -24.81 -2.22
C GLY A 825 -1.17 -23.75 -2.65
N VAL A 826 -0.69 -22.52 -2.75
CA VAL A 826 -1.40 -21.37 -3.35
C VAL A 826 -0.65 -20.97 -4.61
N PHE A 827 -1.39 -20.76 -5.69
CA PHE A 827 -0.87 -20.45 -7.02
C PHE A 827 -1.63 -19.28 -7.62
N SER A 828 -1.01 -18.58 -8.57
CA SER A 828 -1.69 -17.69 -9.50
C SER A 828 -2.76 -18.47 -10.28
N TRP A 829 -3.90 -17.82 -10.53
CA TRP A 829 -5.05 -18.44 -11.22
C TRP A 829 -5.95 -17.36 -11.85
N GLN A 830 -6.02 -17.29 -13.18
CA GLN A 830 -6.57 -16.12 -13.90
C GLN A 830 -8.09 -16.01 -13.92
N GLU A 831 -8.83 -17.11 -13.77
CA GLU A 831 -10.28 -17.03 -13.79
C GLU A 831 -10.77 -16.09 -12.70
N SER A 832 -11.65 -15.16 -13.08
CA SER A 832 -12.22 -14.20 -12.13
C SER A 832 -13.07 -14.91 -11.07
N GLU A 833 -13.41 -14.19 -10.01
CA GLU A 833 -14.29 -14.70 -8.97
C GLU A 833 -15.69 -15.01 -9.50
N ASN A 834 -16.07 -14.43 -10.64
CA ASN A 834 -17.38 -14.58 -11.26
C ASN A 834 -17.43 -15.66 -12.34
N TYR A 835 -16.34 -16.42 -12.53
CA TYR A 835 -16.35 -17.58 -13.40
C TYR A 835 -17.45 -18.57 -12.96
N GLN A 836 -18.33 -18.96 -13.91
CA GLN A 836 -19.51 -19.77 -13.61
C GLN A 836 -19.18 -21.19 -13.14
N GLY A 837 -17.95 -21.68 -13.35
CA GLY A 837 -17.53 -23.00 -12.91
C GLY A 837 -17.22 -23.12 -11.41
N TRP A 838 -17.25 -22.02 -10.66
CA TRP A 838 -17.10 -22.06 -9.20
C TRP A 838 -18.40 -22.52 -8.52
N GLU A 839 -18.28 -23.51 -7.65
CA GLU A 839 -19.37 -24.02 -6.78
C GLU A 839 -19.03 -23.77 -5.31
N ASP A 840 -20.03 -23.84 -4.43
CA ASP A 840 -19.80 -23.79 -2.98
C ASP A 840 -19.77 -25.20 -2.40
N ASP A 841 -18.76 -25.51 -1.56
CA ASP A 841 -18.71 -26.78 -0.85
C ASP A 841 -18.11 -26.65 0.56
N GLU A 842 -18.53 -27.53 1.47
CA GLU A 842 -17.95 -27.63 2.81
C GLU A 842 -16.76 -28.60 2.77
N MET A 843 -15.62 -28.18 3.33
CA MET A 843 -14.40 -28.95 3.33
C MET A 843 -13.79 -29.05 4.73
N LEU A 844 -13.27 -30.24 5.06
CA LEU A 844 -12.35 -30.44 6.16
C LEU A 844 -10.92 -30.50 5.61
N ILE A 845 -10.15 -29.43 5.79
CA ILE A 845 -8.76 -29.34 5.33
C ILE A 845 -7.82 -29.76 6.48
N VAL A 846 -6.89 -30.68 6.25
CA VAL A 846 -6.04 -31.30 7.29
C VAL A 846 -4.57 -30.94 7.22
#